data_AF-B4K8U8-F1
#
_entry.id   AF-B4K8U8-F1
#
_cell.length_a   1.000
_cell.length_b   1.000
_cell.length_c   1.000
_cell.angle_alpha   90.00
_cell.angle_beta   90.00
_cell.angle_gamma   90.00
#
_symmetry.space_group_name_H-M   'P 1'
#
loop_
_entity.id
_entity.type
_entity.pdbx_description
1 polymer ?
#
loop_
_entity_poly.entity_id
_entity_poly.type
_entity_poly.pdbx_seq_one_letter_code
_entity_poly.pdbx_strand_id
1 'polypeptide(L)'
;MSRHSPLKLTLVQVHGAHPPPNPRAARTERRVKLGLGVNQQTGRVQWCPGLTCCKLLLLIPVVMLPLTLVLLLLLRLDGMLQALQLSEQRVREQRKAAIPVPGYLEDYESLLPEGETYNDLINDEFLLPHAKRTQIELNAAEKAKRCLPYRYANGETLELEDRSILMKDARTSFLPHGSVIGAMPSECFENEMTDTERNTVVDDEGSEFDTSRKKSTPKRYPDKRQYMSRRRQAVRERREAQQEQHVDNLEAELIESSLQSFWNEQGTREDIRQAQSKTMQRYMNRHVDPCVDFYKFACGNWERLHPIPKDKAGFDTFEMLRESLDLVLRNLLERTPQSPNSEMRVRQNVFKLNEQEPETDQASELKAERLRRHIVHRRHLLNRVLVRYKRFTNATKRKRLFEPVRERNREQDTPKDKDKYKEEMTPMQVTTKEFLKPKHDAQLKAKNLYKSCVNSELLNRRGLDPLHSLIRQLGGWPVLDPDWRSTHFNWQQLAATLRRYNNDILIVQWVGADIKNSEENIIQFDQTGLGLPTREYFLQQSNAKYLTAYQRYMSEVMHKLGASKADAVHTATELIAFETRLAAITAPAEQRLNVTKLYKRMTLQQLKATVPQIDWIVYLSTLQGRNVNETEQVVIYAVEYMKQLVALLAVTEPRTVANYMMWRFVRHRINNVDDRFDDIKQSFYHALFGREESPQRWKVCIAQVNTNMGMAVGSMFVSRYFDDNSKRDTMRMTHELQQAFRDILKTTDWLDQTTKLLAEEKVNAMSLKIGYPDFILNAEELNEKYAGIDIHPDKYFENTLNVLLHTAKMEQAKLHERVNKTNWQTAPAIVNAYYSRNKNQIMFPAGILQPPFYHRYFPKSLNFGGIGVVIGHELTHGFDDKGRLFDSNGNIHKWWTDSSIRGFDDRARCIISQYGNYTVEEVGIALNGESTQGENIADNGGLRQAFHAYMRWLNENPNEAKDEMLPGLNMTGPQLFFLNFGQVWCGAMRPEAIRNKLNTAIHSPGRYRVIGTLSNSYDFAREFNCAAGTPMNPQKKCSVW
;
A
#
# COMPACT_ATOMS: atom_id res chain seq x y z
N MET A 1 46.51 20.98 33.09
CA MET A 1 46.21 21.79 34.29
C MET A 1 46.73 23.21 34.07
N SER A 2 46.24 24.17 34.87
CA SER A 2 46.74 25.55 35.06
C SER A 2 46.88 26.50 33.86
N ARG A 3 46.45 27.75 34.07
CA ARG A 3 47.01 28.95 33.40
C ARG A 3 48.31 29.36 34.11
N HIS A 4 49.12 30.23 33.53
CA HIS A 4 49.39 31.59 34.05
C HIS A 4 50.32 32.39 33.11
N SER A 5 50.24 33.71 33.23
CA SER A 5 51.05 34.75 32.54
C SER A 5 52.35 35.04 33.37
N PRO A 6 53.09 36.18 33.28
CA PRO A 6 53.07 37.33 32.32
C PRO A 6 54.44 37.97 31.92
N LEU A 7 54.46 38.81 30.85
CA LEU A 7 55.29 40.06 30.68
C LEU A 7 56.86 39.90 30.62
N LYS A 8 57.74 40.90 30.31
CA LYS A 8 57.67 42.38 30.10
C LYS A 8 58.95 42.92 29.35
N LEU A 9 58.89 44.15 28.78
CA LEU A 9 60.03 45.08 28.43
C LEU A 9 60.99 44.61 27.29
N THR A 10 61.68 45.41 26.44
CA THR A 10 61.88 46.88 26.14
C THR A 10 62.53 47.02 24.72
N LEU A 11 62.97 48.12 24.06
CA LEU A 11 63.17 49.61 24.15
C LEU A 11 63.04 50.15 22.67
N VAL A 12 62.60 51.38 22.30
CA VAL A 12 63.35 52.68 22.15
C VAL A 12 64.53 52.62 21.13
N GLN A 13 64.71 53.50 20.11
CA GLN A 13 64.14 54.86 19.84
C GLN A 13 64.28 55.36 18.35
N VAL A 14 63.73 56.57 18.08
CA VAL A 14 64.09 57.57 17.03
C VAL A 14 63.51 57.43 15.59
N HIS A 15 63.35 58.59 14.93
CA HIS A 15 62.72 58.87 13.63
C HIS A 15 63.61 58.60 12.39
N GLY A 16 63.00 58.56 11.20
CA GLY A 16 63.68 58.92 9.94
C GLY A 16 63.03 58.33 8.69
N ALA A 17 62.79 59.14 7.65
CA ALA A 17 62.18 58.71 6.40
C ALA A 17 63.14 57.94 5.45
N HIS A 18 62.54 57.07 4.62
CA HIS A 18 62.79 56.71 3.19
C HIS A 18 64.05 57.23 2.42
N PRO A 19 64.47 56.66 1.25
CA PRO A 19 63.79 55.66 0.39
C PRO A 19 64.56 54.34 0.00
N PRO A 20 65.04 54.07 -1.25
CA PRO A 20 64.68 52.91 -2.11
C PRO A 20 65.85 51.87 -2.29
N PRO A 21 65.94 50.92 -3.27
CA PRO A 21 65.10 50.57 -4.44
C PRO A 21 64.85 49.04 -4.70
N ASN A 22 64.41 48.69 -5.93
CA ASN A 22 64.11 47.34 -6.50
C ASN A 22 65.39 46.51 -6.83
N PRO A 23 65.37 45.18 -7.16
CA PRO A 23 64.31 44.44 -7.88
C PRO A 23 64.00 42.95 -7.52
N ARG A 24 62.99 42.38 -8.21
CA ARG A 24 62.57 40.96 -8.40
C ARG A 24 61.72 40.26 -7.31
N ALA A 25 60.76 39.47 -7.82
CA ALA A 25 59.98 38.39 -7.19
C ALA A 25 58.80 38.73 -6.23
N ALA A 26 57.87 37.78 -6.16
CA ALA A 26 56.81 37.54 -5.16
C ALA A 26 55.56 38.46 -5.04
N ARG A 27 54.40 37.79 -5.05
CA ARG A 27 53.20 37.94 -4.16
C ARG A 27 52.62 39.32 -3.75
N THR A 28 51.33 39.47 -4.08
CA THR A 28 50.20 40.07 -3.28
C THR A 28 50.02 41.59 -3.11
N GLU A 29 48.72 41.97 -3.13
CA GLU A 29 48.08 43.22 -2.67
C GLU A 29 48.45 44.55 -3.38
N ARG A 30 47.53 45.53 -3.56
CA ARG A 30 46.26 45.81 -2.86
C ARG A 30 45.11 46.11 -3.84
N ARG A 31 43.91 45.55 -3.60
CA ARG A 31 42.65 46.12 -4.12
C ARG A 31 42.15 47.19 -3.17
N VAL A 32 41.67 48.31 -3.71
CA VAL A 32 40.93 49.32 -2.94
C VAL A 32 39.67 48.66 -2.38
N LYS A 33 39.53 48.60 -1.04
CA LYS A 33 38.24 48.35 -0.41
C LYS A 33 37.40 49.62 -0.55
N LEU A 34 36.64 49.67 -1.64
CA LEU A 34 35.43 50.47 -1.72
C LEU A 34 34.55 50.12 -0.52
N GLY A 35 34.04 51.13 0.18
CA GLY A 35 33.06 51.02 1.25
C GLY A 35 31.70 51.55 0.80
N LEU A 36 30.63 50.84 1.10
CA LEU A 36 29.29 51.21 0.66
C LEU A 36 28.71 52.30 1.59
N GLY A 37 28.31 53.45 1.03
CA GLY A 37 27.85 54.61 1.78
C GLY A 37 26.82 55.45 1.03
N VAL A 38 26.03 56.25 1.75
CA VAL A 38 24.97 57.08 1.16
C VAL A 38 25.55 58.43 0.70
N ASN A 39 25.29 58.80 -0.55
CA ASN A 39 25.58 60.13 -1.06
C ASN A 39 24.59 61.14 -0.46
N GLN A 40 25.09 62.10 0.33
CA GLN A 40 24.26 63.04 1.09
C GLN A 40 23.44 64.02 0.23
N GLN A 41 23.79 64.24 -1.04
CA GLN A 41 23.00 65.10 -1.94
C GLN A 41 21.84 64.35 -2.62
N THR A 42 21.89 63.02 -2.72
CA THR A 42 20.93 62.22 -3.51
C THR A 42 20.21 61.13 -2.72
N GLY A 43 20.61 60.88 -1.47
CA GLY A 43 20.04 59.84 -0.60
C GLY A 43 20.31 58.41 -1.09
N ARG A 44 21.07 58.21 -2.17
CA ARG A 44 21.33 56.90 -2.78
C ARG A 44 22.66 56.30 -2.34
N VAL A 45 22.67 54.98 -2.27
CA VAL A 45 23.80 54.16 -1.81
C VAL A 45 24.80 53.96 -2.96
N GLN A 46 26.07 54.30 -2.75
CA GLN A 46 27.17 54.13 -3.71
C GLN A 46 28.47 53.68 -3.01
N TRP A 47 29.50 53.39 -3.79
CA TRP A 47 30.81 52.93 -3.28
C TRP A 47 31.81 54.10 -3.16
N CYS A 48 32.36 54.32 -1.96
CA CYS A 48 33.34 55.38 -1.66
C CYS A 48 34.67 54.81 -1.11
N PRO A 49 35.85 55.34 -1.49
CA PRO A 49 37.13 54.91 -0.95
C PRO A 49 37.62 55.79 0.22
N GLY A 50 37.83 55.19 1.40
CA GLY A 50 38.49 55.82 2.56
C GLY A 50 37.55 56.30 3.67
N LEU A 51 37.99 56.21 4.93
CA LEU A 51 37.23 56.63 6.11
C LEU A 51 37.73 57.97 6.67
N THR A 52 36.95 59.04 6.49
CA THR A 52 36.90 60.17 7.45
C THR A 52 35.63 61.01 7.26
N CYS A 53 34.53 60.59 7.91
CA CYS A 53 33.43 61.49 8.29
C CYS A 53 33.04 61.19 9.73
N CYS A 54 32.87 62.24 10.55
CA CYS A 54 32.95 62.11 12.00
C CYS A 54 31.63 61.79 12.72
N LYS A 55 31.80 61.01 13.79
CA LYS A 55 31.04 60.99 15.04
C LYS A 55 30.05 62.17 15.25
N LEU A 56 28.78 61.95 14.94
CA LEU A 56 27.67 62.64 15.62
C LEU A 56 26.41 61.76 15.86
N LEU A 57 26.41 60.51 15.37
CA LEU A 57 25.22 59.65 15.36
C LEU A 57 25.32 58.37 16.23
N LEU A 58 26.36 58.23 17.06
CA LEU A 58 26.54 57.05 17.93
C LEU A 58 25.85 57.16 19.31
N LEU A 59 25.32 58.32 19.69
CA LEU A 59 24.57 58.49 20.95
C LEU A 59 23.07 58.18 20.81
N ILE A 60 22.47 58.47 19.65
CA ILE A 60 21.02 58.28 19.45
C ILE A 60 20.64 56.78 19.49
N PRO A 61 21.31 55.85 18.78
CA PRO A 61 20.91 54.44 18.81
C PRO A 61 21.07 53.79 20.17
N VAL A 62 22.12 54.12 20.94
CA VAL A 62 22.42 53.47 22.22
C VAL A 62 21.43 53.86 23.33
N VAL A 63 20.85 55.06 23.26
CA VAL A 63 19.77 55.50 24.17
C VAL A 63 18.39 55.10 23.64
N MET A 64 18.16 55.19 22.33
CA MET A 64 16.86 54.86 21.73
C MET A 64 16.59 53.36 21.58
N LEU A 65 17.59 52.48 21.52
CA LEU A 65 17.36 51.04 21.47
C LEU A 65 16.77 50.48 22.78
N PRO A 66 17.32 50.75 23.99
CA PRO A 66 16.66 50.32 25.23
C PRO A 66 15.31 51.02 25.43
N LEU A 67 15.16 52.30 25.06
CA LEU A 67 13.85 52.97 25.13
C LEU A 67 12.82 52.37 24.16
N THR A 68 13.19 52.01 22.93
CA THR A 68 12.27 51.36 21.98
C THR A 68 12.05 49.88 22.29
N LEU A 69 13.01 49.17 22.90
CA LEU A 69 12.79 47.82 23.44
C LEU A 69 11.89 47.85 24.67
N VAL A 70 12.03 48.82 25.57
CA VAL A 70 11.10 49.04 26.69
C VAL A 70 9.74 49.48 26.18
N LEU A 71 9.65 50.36 25.18
CA LEU A 71 8.37 50.74 24.58
C LEU A 71 7.70 49.57 23.83
N LEU A 72 8.46 48.73 23.12
CA LEU A 72 7.95 47.51 22.50
C LEU A 72 7.58 46.43 23.52
N LEU A 73 8.27 46.36 24.66
CA LEU A 73 7.89 45.50 25.79
C LEU A 73 6.66 46.04 26.50
N LEU A 74 6.50 47.35 26.67
CA LEU A 74 5.30 47.97 27.25
C LEU A 74 4.11 47.85 26.29
N LEU A 75 4.27 48.11 24.99
CA LEU A 75 3.21 47.89 24.00
C LEU A 75 2.86 46.40 23.81
N ARG A 76 3.83 45.49 23.97
CA ARG A 76 3.54 44.05 24.06
C ARG A 76 2.98 43.64 25.41
N LEU A 77 3.28 44.32 26.50
CA LEU A 77 2.70 44.05 27.82
C LEU A 77 1.28 44.58 27.90
N ASP A 78 0.98 45.78 27.41
CA ASP A 78 -0.40 46.28 27.24
C ASP A 78 -1.14 45.43 26.20
N GLY A 79 -0.51 45.04 25.09
CA GLY A 79 -1.10 44.10 24.14
C GLY A 79 -1.37 42.72 24.74
N MET A 80 -0.47 42.20 25.58
CA MET A 80 -0.66 40.94 26.31
C MET A 80 -1.56 41.09 27.53
N LEU A 81 -1.70 42.28 28.13
CA LEU A 81 -2.55 42.55 29.29
C LEU A 81 -3.98 42.82 28.82
N GLN A 82 -4.17 43.51 27.70
CA GLN A 82 -5.45 43.52 26.98
C GLN A 82 -5.79 42.13 26.45
N ALA A 83 -4.84 41.36 25.91
CA ALA A 83 -5.12 39.97 25.52
C ALA A 83 -5.40 39.06 26.73
N LEU A 84 -4.77 39.29 27.89
CA LEU A 84 -5.02 38.56 29.14
C LEU A 84 -6.29 39.01 29.84
N GLN A 85 -6.68 40.28 29.75
CA GLN A 85 -7.95 40.81 30.24
C GLN A 85 -9.10 40.42 29.30
N LEU A 86 -8.89 40.38 27.99
CA LEU A 86 -9.82 39.78 27.04
C LEU A 86 -9.86 38.26 27.17
N SER A 87 -8.78 37.58 27.57
CA SER A 87 -8.83 36.15 27.88
C SER A 87 -9.42 35.88 29.26
N GLU A 88 -9.22 36.74 30.26
CA GLU A 88 -9.90 36.64 31.57
C GLU A 88 -11.36 37.03 31.46
N GLN A 89 -11.73 38.00 30.63
CA GLN A 89 -13.13 38.28 30.31
C GLN A 89 -13.71 37.11 29.54
N ARG A 90 -13.08 36.61 28.46
CA ARG A 90 -13.55 35.39 27.78
C ARG A 90 -13.59 34.16 28.69
N VAL A 91 -12.67 33.99 29.65
CA VAL A 91 -12.67 32.85 30.59
C VAL A 91 -13.66 33.07 31.74
N ARG A 92 -13.94 34.30 32.17
CA ARG A 92 -15.03 34.62 33.13
C ARG A 92 -16.39 34.56 32.45
N GLU A 93 -16.48 34.88 31.17
CA GLU A 93 -17.66 34.74 30.33
C GLU A 93 -17.87 33.26 29.94
N GLN A 94 -16.84 32.46 29.67
CA GLN A 94 -16.93 31.00 29.51
C GLN A 94 -17.17 30.27 30.84
N ARG A 95 -16.79 30.85 31.98
CA ARG A 95 -17.15 30.33 33.33
C ARG A 95 -18.53 30.79 33.82
N LYS A 96 -19.13 31.82 33.20
CA LYS A 96 -20.51 32.27 33.49
C LYS A 96 -21.51 31.72 32.47
N ALA A 97 -21.16 31.71 31.20
CA ALA A 97 -21.73 30.86 30.17
C ALA A 97 -21.09 29.47 30.26
N ALA A 98 -21.28 28.82 31.41
CA ALA A 98 -21.17 27.37 31.50
C ALA A 98 -22.33 26.79 30.67
N ILE A 99 -22.10 26.63 29.37
CA ILE A 99 -23.08 26.08 28.43
C ILE A 99 -23.43 24.66 28.93
N PRO A 100 -24.71 24.36 29.21
CA PRO A 100 -25.12 23.01 29.58
C PRO A 100 -24.82 22.05 28.43
N VAL A 101 -24.57 20.78 28.75
CA VAL A 101 -24.30 19.72 27.76
C VAL A 101 -25.37 19.78 26.66
N PRO A 102 -25.01 20.06 25.38
CA PRO A 102 -25.97 20.06 24.30
C PRO A 102 -26.61 18.68 24.17
N GLY A 103 -27.94 18.64 24.08
CA GLY A 103 -28.73 17.40 24.06
C GLY A 103 -28.54 16.58 22.79
N TYR A 104 -27.44 15.84 22.69
CA TYR A 104 -27.24 14.79 21.69
C TYR A 104 -28.09 13.55 22.03
N LEU A 105 -29.41 13.70 21.97
CA LEU A 105 -30.37 12.66 22.38
C LEU A 105 -31.75 12.71 21.68
N GLU A 106 -31.97 13.60 20.71
CA GLU A 106 -33.20 13.67 19.90
C GLU A 106 -32.89 13.40 18.42
N ASP A 107 -33.92 13.05 17.64
CA ASP A 107 -33.82 12.06 16.57
C ASP A 107 -32.84 12.36 15.42
N TYR A 108 -32.07 11.33 15.06
CA TYR A 108 -31.11 11.34 13.94
C TYR A 108 -31.78 11.49 12.56
N GLU A 109 -33.10 11.33 12.49
CA GLU A 109 -33.91 11.57 11.28
C GLU A 109 -34.20 13.08 11.07
N SER A 110 -34.14 13.91 12.12
CA SER A 110 -34.41 15.35 12.05
C SER A 110 -33.32 16.21 11.38
N LEU A 111 -32.19 15.59 11.02
CA LEU A 111 -31.06 16.23 10.30
C LEU A 111 -31.08 15.94 8.79
N LEU A 112 -32.10 15.24 8.29
CA LEU A 112 -32.35 15.00 6.87
C LEU A 112 -33.38 16.02 6.35
N PRO A 113 -33.32 16.46 5.07
CA PRO A 113 -34.42 17.16 4.45
C PRO A 113 -35.71 16.31 4.51
N GLU A 114 -36.87 16.93 4.73
CA GLU A 114 -38.14 16.22 4.88
C GLU A 114 -38.46 15.33 3.67
N GLY A 115 -38.26 14.01 3.82
CA GLY A 115 -38.57 12.99 2.81
C GLY A 115 -37.36 12.21 2.26
N GLU A 116 -36.11 12.63 2.52
CA GLU A 116 -34.91 11.91 2.04
C GLU A 116 -34.37 10.90 3.06
N THR A 117 -33.95 9.71 2.60
CA THR A 117 -33.21 8.76 3.45
C THR A 117 -31.70 8.92 3.29
N TYR A 118 -30.93 8.43 4.27
CA TYR A 118 -29.47 8.43 4.21
C TYR A 118 -28.89 7.65 2.99
N ASN A 119 -29.63 6.71 2.42
CA ASN A 119 -29.22 6.02 1.20
C ASN A 119 -29.35 6.92 -0.03
N ASP A 120 -30.36 7.81 -0.04
CA ASP A 120 -30.62 8.72 -1.16
C ASP A 120 -29.54 9.80 -1.22
N LEU A 121 -29.15 10.38 -0.08
CA LEU A 121 -28.00 11.31 -0.01
C LEU A 121 -26.68 10.69 -0.49
N ILE A 122 -26.44 9.39 -0.25
CA ILE A 122 -25.27 8.70 -0.82
C ILE A 122 -25.39 8.55 -2.34
N ASN A 123 -26.57 8.20 -2.85
CA ASN A 123 -26.81 8.12 -4.29
C ASN A 123 -26.63 9.48 -4.98
N ASP A 124 -27.11 10.56 -4.36
CA ASP A 124 -27.20 11.89 -4.96
C ASP A 124 -25.88 12.70 -4.87
N GLU A 125 -25.05 12.51 -3.82
CA GLU A 125 -23.76 13.21 -3.69
C GLU A 125 -22.56 12.43 -4.30
N PHE A 126 -22.60 11.09 -4.37
CA PHE A 126 -21.42 10.29 -4.78
C PHE A 126 -21.47 9.74 -6.22
N LEU A 127 -22.63 9.62 -6.87
CA LEU A 127 -22.73 8.90 -8.16
C LEU A 127 -22.66 9.79 -9.42
N LEU A 128 -22.91 11.09 -9.33
CA LEU A 128 -23.03 11.98 -10.50
C LEU A 128 -22.32 13.34 -10.32
N PRO A 129 -21.26 13.65 -11.10
CA PRO A 129 -20.67 14.98 -11.11
C PRO A 129 -21.68 16.07 -11.50
N HIS A 130 -21.57 17.26 -10.91
CA HIS A 130 -22.51 18.38 -11.11
C HIS A 130 -22.79 18.71 -12.59
N ALA A 131 -21.79 18.61 -13.48
CA ALA A 131 -21.98 18.82 -14.92
C ALA A 131 -22.88 17.75 -15.57
N LYS A 132 -22.79 16.49 -15.11
CA LYS A 132 -23.72 15.42 -15.50
C LYS A 132 -25.11 15.65 -14.88
N ARG A 133 -25.18 16.06 -13.62
CA ARG A 133 -26.43 16.41 -12.92
C ARG A 133 -27.22 17.46 -13.70
N THR A 134 -26.60 18.59 -14.04
CA THR A 134 -27.24 19.67 -14.82
C THR A 134 -27.68 19.21 -16.22
N GLN A 135 -26.93 18.32 -16.89
CA GLN A 135 -27.36 17.74 -18.17
C GLN A 135 -28.54 16.76 -18.02
N ILE A 136 -28.58 15.98 -16.94
CA ILE A 136 -29.69 15.08 -16.62
C ILE A 136 -30.94 15.88 -16.24
N GLU A 137 -30.81 16.94 -15.45
CA GLU A 137 -31.88 17.89 -15.09
C GLU A 137 -32.43 18.61 -16.34
N LEU A 138 -31.57 19.04 -17.27
CA LEU A 138 -31.99 19.60 -18.57
C LEU A 138 -32.75 18.57 -19.41
N ASN A 139 -32.25 17.34 -19.52
CA ASN A 139 -32.91 16.26 -20.25
C ASN A 139 -34.25 15.87 -19.60
N ALA A 140 -34.32 15.86 -18.27
CA ALA A 140 -35.54 15.59 -17.50
C ALA A 140 -36.56 16.74 -17.63
N ALA A 141 -36.11 18.00 -17.64
CA ALA A 141 -36.97 19.16 -17.88
C ALA A 141 -37.52 19.20 -19.32
N GLU A 142 -36.73 18.78 -20.31
CA GLU A 142 -37.24 18.53 -21.66
C GLU A 142 -38.25 17.38 -21.70
N LYS A 143 -37.94 16.24 -21.06
CA LYS A 143 -38.85 15.08 -20.96
C LYS A 143 -40.18 15.48 -20.33
N ALA A 144 -40.14 16.22 -19.22
CA ALA A 144 -41.32 16.77 -18.55
C ALA A 144 -42.11 17.70 -19.47
N LYS A 145 -41.46 18.61 -20.21
CA LYS A 145 -42.10 19.46 -21.23
C LYS A 145 -42.76 18.67 -22.37
N ARG A 146 -42.25 17.49 -22.73
CA ARG A 146 -42.85 16.61 -23.76
C ARG A 146 -44.04 15.81 -23.23
N CYS A 147 -44.00 15.32 -21.99
CA CYS A 147 -45.12 14.59 -21.39
C CYS A 147 -46.23 15.52 -20.83
N LEU A 148 -45.91 16.79 -20.54
CA LEU A 148 -46.82 17.80 -19.96
C LEU A 148 -48.19 17.95 -20.67
N PRO A 149 -48.28 18.04 -22.01
CA PRO A 149 -49.55 18.18 -22.72
C PRO A 149 -50.55 17.03 -22.50
N TYR A 150 -50.07 15.87 -22.05
CA TYR A 150 -50.90 14.68 -21.81
C TYR A 150 -51.41 14.58 -20.36
N ARG A 151 -50.88 15.41 -19.43
CA ARG A 151 -51.22 15.34 -18.00
C ARG A 151 -52.52 16.06 -17.62
N TYR A 152 -53.00 16.98 -18.47
CA TYR A 152 -54.18 17.82 -18.23
C TYR A 152 -55.50 17.26 -18.82
N ALA A 153 -55.52 16.01 -19.31
CA ALA A 153 -56.68 15.44 -20.00
C ALA A 153 -57.75 14.84 -19.06
N ASN A 154 -57.43 14.59 -17.79
CA ASN A 154 -58.36 14.13 -16.76
C ASN A 154 -58.60 15.24 -15.75
N GLY A 155 -59.87 15.50 -15.41
CA GLY A 155 -60.30 16.68 -14.66
C GLY A 155 -59.89 16.73 -13.19
N GLU A 156 -59.88 17.95 -12.66
CA GLU A 156 -59.50 18.31 -11.30
C GLU A 156 -60.58 17.90 -10.28
N THR A 157 -60.18 17.56 -9.05
CA THR A 157 -60.36 18.49 -7.91
C THR A 157 -59.62 18.03 -6.64
N LEU A 158 -59.50 18.98 -5.72
CA LEU A 158 -58.86 18.95 -4.39
C LEU A 158 -59.41 17.87 -3.44
N GLU A 159 -58.84 17.61 -2.26
CA GLU A 159 -57.47 17.66 -1.69
C GLU A 159 -57.62 17.32 -0.18
N LEU A 160 -56.51 16.98 0.49
CA LEU A 160 -56.31 16.97 1.95
C LEU A 160 -57.05 15.92 2.84
N GLU A 161 -56.28 15.51 3.85
CA GLU A 161 -56.60 14.68 5.04
C GLU A 161 -56.95 13.19 4.86
N ASP A 162 -56.56 12.42 5.89
CA ASP A 162 -56.79 11.00 6.15
C ASP A 162 -56.55 9.95 5.05
N ARG A 163 -55.32 9.38 5.06
CA ARG A 163 -55.15 8.01 5.61
C ARG A 163 -53.68 7.59 5.84
N SER A 164 -53.25 7.74 7.09
CA SER A 164 -52.41 6.72 7.72
C SER A 164 -53.31 5.60 8.29
N ILE A 165 -52.72 4.64 9.03
CA ILE A 165 -53.38 3.51 9.74
C ILE A 165 -53.70 2.26 8.86
N LEU A 166 -53.32 1.09 9.40
CA LEU A 166 -53.70 -0.29 9.02
C LEU A 166 -53.21 -0.88 7.67
N MET A 167 -51.89 -1.02 7.57
CA MET A 167 -51.22 -2.35 7.66
C MET A 167 -52.11 -3.63 7.61
N LYS A 168 -51.71 -4.56 6.71
CA LYS A 168 -51.71 -6.05 6.77
C LYS A 168 -52.60 -6.89 5.83
N ASP A 169 -51.94 -7.98 5.40
CA ASP A 169 -52.43 -9.33 5.08
C ASP A 169 -53.29 -9.62 3.84
N ALA A 170 -52.58 -10.12 2.82
CA ALA A 170 -52.65 -11.52 2.38
C ALA A 170 -53.65 -11.97 1.28
N ARG A 171 -53.02 -12.37 0.16
CA ARG A 171 -53.28 -13.59 -0.67
C ARG A 171 -54.45 -13.63 -1.66
N THR A 172 -54.11 -14.29 -2.78
CA THR A 172 -54.98 -15.10 -3.67
C THR A 172 -56.05 -14.44 -4.55
N SER A 173 -55.71 -14.40 -5.85
CA SER A 173 -56.45 -15.04 -6.97
C SER A 173 -57.50 -14.26 -7.79
N PHE A 174 -57.61 -14.73 -9.04
CA PHE A 174 -58.55 -14.40 -10.13
C PHE A 174 -58.24 -13.22 -11.08
N LEU A 175 -58.43 -13.55 -12.37
CA LEU A 175 -58.33 -12.75 -13.61
C LEU A 175 -59.76 -12.19 -13.97
N PRO A 176 -60.04 -11.48 -15.10
CA PRO A 176 -59.21 -11.22 -16.30
C PRO A 176 -59.34 -9.82 -16.99
N HIS A 177 -58.59 -9.65 -18.10
CA HIS A 177 -58.80 -8.84 -19.33
C HIS A 177 -59.59 -7.50 -19.32
N GLY A 178 -59.07 -6.47 -20.04
CA GLY A 178 -59.86 -5.24 -20.25
C GLY A 178 -59.49 -4.13 -21.27
N SER A 179 -58.48 -4.26 -22.16
CA SER A 179 -58.29 -3.48 -23.43
C SER A 179 -58.37 -1.92 -23.48
N VAL A 180 -57.44 -1.30 -24.25
CA VAL A 180 -57.42 0.15 -24.63
C VAL A 180 -57.02 1.06 -23.44
N ILE A 181 -56.08 2.02 -23.51
CA ILE A 181 -55.71 2.98 -24.57
C ILE A 181 -54.20 2.91 -24.89
N GLY A 182 -53.83 3.08 -26.17
CA GLY A 182 -52.43 3.21 -26.61
C GLY A 182 -52.20 4.46 -27.48
N ALA A 183 -51.59 5.50 -26.90
CA ALA A 183 -51.17 6.72 -27.62
C ALA A 183 -50.03 7.50 -26.96
N MET A 184 -49.33 6.93 -25.96
CA MET A 184 -48.30 7.61 -25.17
C MET A 184 -46.88 7.19 -25.62
N PRO A 185 -45.90 8.11 -25.75
CA PRO A 185 -44.51 7.75 -26.01
C PRO A 185 -43.96 6.83 -24.91
N SER A 186 -43.18 5.80 -25.28
CA SER A 186 -42.61 4.85 -24.32
C SER A 186 -41.72 5.48 -23.26
N GLU A 187 -41.16 6.67 -23.54
CA GLU A 187 -40.38 7.46 -22.59
C GLU A 187 -41.21 8.07 -21.44
N CYS A 188 -42.53 8.23 -21.58
CA CYS A 188 -43.40 8.76 -20.51
C CYS A 188 -43.93 7.69 -19.55
N PHE A 189 -43.49 6.42 -19.65
CA PHE A 189 -43.75 5.38 -18.65
C PHE A 189 -42.53 5.15 -17.77
N GLU A 190 -42.76 4.85 -16.50
CA GLU A 190 -41.75 4.40 -15.55
C GLU A 190 -41.94 2.90 -15.32
N ASN A 191 -40.87 2.12 -15.56
CA ASN A 191 -40.83 0.70 -15.27
C ASN A 191 -39.68 0.44 -14.29
N GLU A 192 -40.03 0.02 -13.08
CA GLU A 192 -39.14 -0.86 -12.31
C GLU A 192 -38.97 -2.18 -13.09
N MET A 193 -37.80 -2.82 -13.00
CA MET A 193 -37.57 -4.09 -13.69
C MET A 193 -36.64 -5.00 -12.90
N THR A 194 -37.24 -6.00 -12.22
CA THR A 194 -36.52 -7.11 -11.61
C THR A 194 -36.21 -8.18 -12.66
N ASP A 195 -34.94 -8.57 -12.80
CA ASP A 195 -34.53 -9.66 -13.70
C ASP A 195 -34.98 -11.04 -13.18
N THR A 196 -36.01 -11.61 -13.81
CA THR A 196 -36.19 -13.06 -13.89
C THR A 196 -36.94 -13.45 -15.17
N GLU A 197 -36.73 -14.69 -15.62
CA GLU A 197 -37.37 -15.31 -16.80
C GLU A 197 -36.98 -14.72 -18.17
N ARG A 198 -35.86 -15.19 -18.73
CA ARG A 198 -35.69 -15.31 -20.18
C ARG A 198 -35.64 -16.78 -20.59
N ASN A 199 -36.63 -17.18 -21.37
CA ASN A 199 -36.85 -18.52 -21.93
C ASN A 199 -35.58 -19.12 -22.57
N THR A 200 -35.23 -20.39 -22.36
CA THR A 200 -35.85 -21.60 -22.97
C THR A 200 -36.11 -21.45 -24.47
N VAL A 201 -35.44 -22.30 -25.26
CA VAL A 201 -35.54 -22.34 -26.73
C VAL A 201 -36.57 -23.40 -27.12
N VAL A 202 -37.51 -23.02 -27.98
CA VAL A 202 -38.30 -23.92 -28.81
C VAL A 202 -38.43 -23.27 -30.19
N ASP A 203 -37.97 -23.96 -31.22
CA ASP A 203 -38.20 -23.60 -32.63
C ASP A 203 -39.54 -24.20 -33.10
N ASP A 204 -40.22 -23.53 -34.03
CA ASP A 204 -41.13 -24.21 -34.97
C ASP A 204 -41.24 -23.42 -36.30
N GLU A 205 -41.58 -24.12 -37.38
CA GLU A 205 -41.69 -23.60 -38.76
C GLU A 205 -43.16 -23.59 -39.23
N GLY A 206 -43.48 -22.91 -40.35
CA GLY A 206 -44.74 -23.18 -41.06
C GLY A 206 -45.37 -22.04 -41.89
N SER A 207 -45.51 -22.30 -43.20
CA SER A 207 -46.54 -21.83 -44.16
C SER A 207 -47.55 -20.76 -43.71
N GLU A 208 -47.66 -19.62 -44.40
CA GLU A 208 -48.41 -19.44 -45.66
C GLU A 208 -49.90 -19.84 -45.62
N PHE A 209 -50.80 -18.85 -45.71
CA PHE A 209 -51.79 -18.78 -46.81
C PHE A 209 -52.35 -17.35 -47.02
N ASP A 210 -52.88 -17.08 -48.22
CA ASP A 210 -53.48 -15.81 -48.63
C ASP A 210 -55.02 -15.83 -48.51
N THR A 211 -55.64 -14.68 -48.20
CA THR A 211 -56.83 -14.23 -48.97
C THR A 211 -57.19 -12.75 -48.71
N SER A 212 -57.56 -12.06 -49.79
CA SER A 212 -58.10 -10.68 -49.82
C SER A 212 -59.42 -10.49 -49.02
N ARG A 213 -59.97 -9.29 -48.74
CA ARG A 213 -60.35 -8.24 -49.73
C ARG A 213 -60.94 -6.96 -49.10
N LYS A 214 -60.88 -5.86 -49.88
CA LYS A 214 -61.58 -4.54 -49.73
C LYS A 214 -61.06 -3.58 -48.64
N LYS A 215 -61.20 -2.24 -48.74
CA LYS A 215 -61.02 -1.26 -49.85
C LYS A 215 -61.36 0.16 -49.32
N SER A 216 -60.36 1.03 -49.09
CA SER A 216 -60.60 2.49 -48.93
C SER A 216 -59.31 3.33 -49.00
N THR A 217 -59.06 3.89 -50.19
CA THR A 217 -58.50 5.23 -50.54
C THR A 217 -57.36 5.93 -49.73
N PRO A 218 -56.53 6.80 -50.38
CA PRO A 218 -55.14 6.98 -49.97
C PRO A 218 -54.79 8.31 -49.28
N LYS A 219 -53.71 8.30 -48.47
CA LYS A 219 -52.84 9.46 -48.18
C LYS A 219 -51.36 9.06 -48.27
N ARG A 220 -50.48 10.03 -48.56
CA ARG A 220 -49.04 9.82 -48.81
C ARG A 220 -48.28 9.37 -47.56
N TYR A 221 -47.43 8.36 -47.70
CA TYR A 221 -46.36 8.05 -46.75
C TYR A 221 -45.14 8.98 -46.96
N PRO A 222 -44.47 9.44 -45.90
CA PRO A 222 -43.07 9.88 -45.97
C PRO A 222 -42.11 8.68 -46.07
N ASP A 223 -41.11 8.85 -46.93
CA ASP A 223 -40.01 7.96 -47.36
C ASP A 223 -39.65 6.69 -46.53
N LYS A 224 -39.75 5.52 -47.17
CA LYS A 224 -39.26 4.22 -46.65
C LYS A 224 -37.74 4.20 -46.37
N ARG A 225 -36.93 5.08 -46.97
CA ARG A 225 -35.48 5.13 -46.74
C ARG A 225 -35.13 5.48 -45.29
N GLN A 226 -35.85 6.39 -44.63
CA GLN A 226 -35.57 6.74 -43.23
C GLN A 226 -35.78 5.56 -42.28
N TYR A 227 -36.84 4.78 -42.47
CA TYR A 227 -37.10 3.59 -41.65
C TYR A 227 -36.00 2.52 -41.83
N MET A 228 -35.61 2.25 -43.09
CA MET A 228 -34.52 1.31 -43.38
C MET A 228 -33.15 1.80 -42.91
N SER A 229 -32.93 3.12 -42.88
CA SER A 229 -31.73 3.75 -42.28
C SER A 229 -31.69 3.50 -40.77
N ARG A 230 -32.74 3.89 -40.03
CA ARG A 230 -32.81 3.67 -38.57
C ARG A 230 -32.70 2.20 -38.18
N ARG A 231 -33.34 1.28 -38.93
CA ARG A 231 -33.21 -0.16 -38.69
C ARG A 231 -31.78 -0.68 -38.94
N ARG A 232 -31.06 -0.17 -39.95
CA ARG A 232 -29.65 -0.50 -40.19
C ARG A 232 -28.75 0.05 -39.08
N GLN A 233 -29.03 1.25 -38.59
CA GLN A 233 -28.31 1.87 -37.48
C GLN A 233 -28.51 1.07 -36.18
N ALA A 234 -29.74 0.76 -35.77
CA ALA A 234 -29.99 -0.03 -34.56
C ALA A 234 -29.42 -1.46 -34.61
N VAL A 235 -29.34 -2.08 -35.79
CA VAL A 235 -28.66 -3.38 -35.98
C VAL A 235 -27.14 -3.24 -35.94
N ARG A 236 -26.60 -2.08 -36.36
CA ARG A 236 -25.18 -1.77 -36.26
C ARG A 236 -24.77 -1.50 -34.81
N GLU A 237 -25.51 -0.64 -34.10
CA GLU A 237 -25.29 -0.33 -32.67
C GLU A 237 -25.37 -1.60 -31.81
N ARG A 238 -26.33 -2.50 -32.06
CA ARG A 238 -26.37 -3.81 -31.39
C ARG A 238 -25.19 -4.72 -31.73
N ARG A 239 -24.65 -4.66 -32.96
CA ARG A 239 -23.44 -5.39 -33.33
C ARG A 239 -22.19 -4.80 -32.70
N GLU A 240 -22.10 -3.48 -32.61
CA GLU A 240 -20.98 -2.78 -31.99
C GLU A 240 -20.95 -3.07 -30.47
N ALA A 241 -22.09 -2.98 -29.78
CA ALA A 241 -22.21 -3.40 -28.37
C ALA A 241 -21.95 -4.91 -28.14
N GLN A 242 -22.38 -5.78 -29.05
CA GLN A 242 -22.05 -7.22 -28.99
C GLN A 242 -20.57 -7.50 -29.31
N GLN A 243 -19.91 -6.65 -30.11
CA GLN A 243 -18.47 -6.74 -30.31
C GLN A 243 -17.69 -6.24 -29.09
N GLU A 244 -18.12 -5.14 -28.46
CA GLU A 244 -17.54 -4.66 -27.19
C GLU A 244 -17.65 -5.74 -26.10
N GLN A 245 -18.86 -6.26 -25.83
CA GLN A 245 -19.05 -7.32 -24.83
C GLN A 245 -18.35 -8.65 -25.18
N HIS A 246 -18.09 -8.94 -26.46
CA HIS A 246 -17.28 -10.09 -26.86
C HIS A 246 -15.78 -9.84 -26.72
N VAL A 247 -15.31 -8.61 -26.99
CA VAL A 247 -13.94 -8.16 -26.78
C VAL A 247 -13.61 -8.14 -25.29
N ASP A 248 -14.48 -7.64 -24.42
CA ASP A 248 -14.26 -7.63 -22.96
C ASP A 248 -14.05 -9.04 -22.40
N ASN A 249 -14.89 -10.00 -22.81
CA ASN A 249 -14.74 -11.41 -22.41
C ASN A 249 -13.47 -12.04 -23.00
N LEU A 250 -13.13 -11.75 -24.27
CA LEU A 250 -11.87 -12.19 -24.87
C LEU A 250 -10.65 -11.56 -24.18
N GLU A 251 -10.72 -10.32 -23.71
CA GLU A 251 -9.64 -9.66 -22.96
C GLU A 251 -9.48 -10.28 -21.57
N ALA A 252 -10.57 -10.61 -20.88
CA ALA A 252 -10.49 -11.34 -19.60
C ALA A 252 -9.80 -12.71 -19.77
N GLU A 253 -10.20 -13.50 -20.78
CA GLU A 253 -9.55 -14.79 -21.08
C GLU A 253 -8.10 -14.62 -21.57
N LEU A 254 -7.78 -13.58 -22.36
CA LEU A 254 -6.41 -13.27 -22.80
C LEU A 254 -5.51 -12.80 -21.66
N ILE A 255 -6.03 -12.05 -20.69
CA ILE A 255 -5.28 -11.62 -19.51
C ILE A 255 -5.00 -12.83 -18.61
N GLU A 256 -6.02 -13.63 -18.25
CA GLU A 256 -5.80 -14.79 -17.38
C GLU A 256 -4.87 -15.84 -18.04
N SER A 257 -5.02 -16.10 -19.35
CA SER A 257 -4.16 -17.04 -20.07
C SER A 257 -2.73 -16.53 -20.28
N SER A 258 -2.52 -15.24 -20.57
CA SER A 258 -1.17 -14.68 -20.74
C SER A 258 -0.40 -14.54 -19.42
N LEU A 259 -1.08 -14.24 -18.32
CA LEU A 259 -0.48 -14.23 -16.99
C LEU A 259 -0.06 -15.64 -16.54
N GLN A 260 -0.85 -16.68 -16.84
CA GLN A 260 -0.43 -18.06 -16.62
C GLN A 260 0.65 -18.52 -17.61
N SER A 261 0.67 -18.04 -18.87
CA SER A 261 1.68 -18.46 -19.84
C SER A 261 3.09 -17.94 -19.49
N PHE A 262 3.19 -16.72 -18.95
CA PHE A 262 4.46 -16.18 -18.43
C PHE A 262 5.07 -17.09 -17.35
N TRP A 263 4.34 -17.35 -16.26
CA TRP A 263 4.86 -18.15 -15.16
C TRP A 263 5.18 -19.61 -15.55
N ASN A 264 4.56 -20.13 -16.61
CA ASN A 264 4.88 -21.46 -17.15
C ASN A 264 6.02 -21.45 -18.20
N GLU A 265 6.73 -20.32 -18.39
CA GLU A 265 7.78 -20.09 -19.41
C GLU A 265 7.35 -20.45 -20.87
N GLN A 266 6.08 -20.20 -21.23
CA GLN A 266 5.53 -20.60 -22.53
C GLN A 266 5.66 -19.51 -23.61
N GLY A 267 6.70 -19.58 -24.44
CA GLY A 267 6.85 -18.79 -25.66
C GLY A 267 8.29 -18.76 -26.19
N THR A 268 8.49 -18.43 -27.46
CA THR A 268 9.85 -18.10 -27.96
C THR A 268 10.27 -16.69 -27.52
N ARG A 269 11.57 -16.39 -27.64
CA ARG A 269 12.12 -15.05 -27.41
C ARG A 269 11.42 -13.99 -28.28
N GLU A 270 11.12 -14.36 -29.52
CA GLU A 270 10.48 -13.53 -30.52
C GLU A 270 9.00 -13.30 -30.21
N ASP A 271 8.26 -14.35 -29.80
CA ASP A 271 6.87 -14.25 -29.35
C ASP A 271 6.73 -13.28 -28.17
N ILE A 272 7.60 -13.43 -27.16
CA ILE A 272 7.55 -12.65 -25.92
C ILE A 272 7.90 -11.18 -26.18
N ARG A 273 8.87 -10.90 -27.06
CA ARG A 273 9.17 -9.53 -27.50
C ARG A 273 8.03 -8.93 -28.36
N GLN A 274 7.35 -9.74 -29.16
CA GLN A 274 6.19 -9.29 -29.93
C GLN A 274 4.97 -9.02 -29.05
N ALA A 275 4.72 -9.86 -28.04
CA ALA A 275 3.68 -9.66 -27.03
C ALA A 275 3.92 -8.36 -26.25
N GLN A 276 5.13 -8.16 -25.71
CA GLN A 276 5.48 -6.92 -25.01
C GLN A 276 5.34 -5.70 -25.92
N SER A 277 5.80 -5.76 -27.17
CA SER A 277 5.61 -4.67 -28.15
C SER A 277 4.14 -4.31 -28.34
N LYS A 278 3.26 -5.31 -28.53
CA LYS A 278 1.81 -5.10 -28.64
C LYS A 278 1.26 -4.43 -27.37
N THR A 279 1.58 -4.95 -26.18
CA THR A 279 1.12 -4.41 -24.90
C THR A 279 1.55 -2.96 -24.69
N MET A 280 2.84 -2.64 -24.86
CA MET A 280 3.35 -1.27 -24.74
C MET A 280 2.64 -0.32 -25.71
N GLN A 281 2.39 -0.75 -26.95
CA GLN A 281 1.67 0.04 -27.96
C GLN A 281 0.19 0.28 -27.63
N ARG A 282 -0.49 -0.64 -26.94
CA ARG A 282 -1.89 -0.46 -26.53
C ARG A 282 -2.05 0.64 -25.48
N TYR A 283 -1.07 0.81 -24.59
CA TYR A 283 -1.16 1.77 -23.48
C TYR A 283 -0.79 3.20 -23.89
N MET A 284 0.07 3.36 -24.91
CA MET A 284 0.48 4.66 -25.43
C MET A 284 -0.70 5.46 -26.03
N ASN A 285 -0.69 6.78 -25.87
CA ASN A 285 -1.48 7.69 -26.68
C ASN A 285 -0.55 8.55 -27.56
N ARG A 286 -0.37 8.13 -28.81
CA ARG A 286 0.53 8.77 -29.80
C ARG A 286 0.07 10.16 -30.28
N HIS A 287 -1.10 10.65 -29.84
CA HIS A 287 -1.55 12.01 -30.10
C HIS A 287 -1.06 13.03 -29.07
N VAL A 288 -0.45 12.56 -27.97
CA VAL A 288 0.17 13.40 -26.94
C VAL A 288 1.65 13.55 -27.24
N ASP A 289 2.16 14.78 -27.20
CA ASP A 289 3.59 15.04 -27.30
C ASP A 289 4.30 14.52 -26.02
N PRO A 290 5.27 13.58 -26.13
CA PRO A 290 6.05 13.09 -24.98
C PRO A 290 6.80 14.21 -24.22
N CYS A 291 7.03 15.35 -24.85
CA CYS A 291 7.67 16.52 -24.24
C CYS A 291 6.70 17.45 -23.50
N VAL A 292 5.38 17.21 -23.61
CA VAL A 292 4.32 17.99 -22.93
C VAL A 292 3.73 17.24 -21.74
N ASP A 293 3.35 15.96 -21.90
CA ASP A 293 2.91 15.09 -20.80
C ASP A 293 3.30 13.65 -21.11
N PHE A 294 4.49 13.24 -20.64
CA PHE A 294 4.99 11.89 -20.91
C PHE A 294 4.13 10.79 -20.28
N TYR A 295 3.44 11.07 -19.16
CA TYR A 295 2.53 10.10 -18.57
C TYR A 295 1.32 9.85 -19.46
N LYS A 296 0.70 10.90 -20.03
CA LYS A 296 -0.38 10.76 -21.00
C LYS A 296 0.12 10.17 -22.34
N PHE A 297 1.35 10.42 -22.76
CA PHE A 297 1.95 9.73 -23.91
C PHE A 297 2.13 8.22 -23.65
N ALA A 298 2.66 7.82 -22.50
CA ALA A 298 2.99 6.43 -22.19
C ALA A 298 1.79 5.59 -21.73
N CYS A 299 0.85 6.19 -20.98
CA CYS A 299 -0.26 5.52 -20.29
C CYS A 299 -1.65 6.05 -20.69
N GLY A 300 -1.76 6.98 -21.65
CA GLY A 300 -3.02 7.67 -21.97
C GLY A 300 -4.18 6.81 -22.51
N ASN A 301 -3.93 5.54 -22.84
CA ASN A 301 -4.99 4.56 -23.12
C ASN A 301 -5.21 3.56 -21.96
N TRP A 302 -4.33 3.52 -20.96
CA TRP A 302 -4.29 2.46 -19.94
C TRP A 302 -5.56 2.40 -19.09
N GLU A 303 -6.05 3.53 -18.59
CA GLU A 303 -7.24 3.60 -17.72
C GLU A 303 -8.51 3.14 -18.46
N ARG A 304 -8.63 3.43 -19.76
CA ARG A 304 -9.73 2.97 -20.61
C ARG A 304 -9.66 1.46 -20.89
N LEU A 305 -8.47 0.87 -20.85
CA LEU A 305 -8.24 -0.58 -21.03
C LEU A 305 -8.32 -1.35 -19.70
N HIS A 306 -8.19 -0.67 -18.56
CA HIS A 306 -8.20 -1.27 -17.23
C HIS A 306 -9.06 -0.43 -16.27
N PRO A 307 -10.40 -0.46 -16.44
CA PRO A 307 -11.31 0.19 -15.51
C PRO A 307 -11.09 -0.35 -14.09
N ILE A 308 -11.11 0.53 -13.09
CA ILE A 308 -10.82 0.16 -11.69
C ILE A 308 -11.84 -0.89 -11.22
N PRO A 309 -11.42 -2.12 -10.86
CA PRO A 309 -12.34 -3.15 -10.40
C PRO A 309 -13.16 -2.69 -9.20
N LYS A 310 -14.39 -3.19 -9.08
CA LYS A 310 -15.31 -2.77 -8.03
C LYS A 310 -14.80 -3.09 -6.62
N ASP A 311 -14.03 -4.17 -6.47
CA ASP A 311 -13.37 -4.54 -5.20
C ASP A 311 -12.03 -3.82 -4.95
N LYS A 312 -11.71 -2.78 -5.73
CA LYS A 312 -10.49 -1.98 -5.62
C LYS A 312 -10.76 -0.49 -5.39
N ALA A 313 -9.87 0.11 -4.59
CA ALA A 313 -9.75 1.55 -4.37
C ALA A 313 -9.05 2.28 -5.55
N GLY A 314 -8.30 1.52 -6.34
CA GLY A 314 -7.52 1.96 -7.48
C GLY A 314 -6.87 0.75 -8.13
N PHE A 315 -6.46 0.89 -9.37
CA PHE A 315 -5.84 -0.17 -10.15
C PHE A 315 -4.64 0.40 -10.89
N ASP A 316 -3.49 -0.25 -10.77
CA ASP A 316 -2.23 0.14 -11.38
C ASP A 316 -1.43 -1.10 -11.78
N THR A 317 -0.31 -0.93 -12.47
CA THR A 317 0.58 -2.03 -12.86
C THR A 317 1.01 -2.91 -11.66
N PHE A 318 1.14 -2.37 -10.44
CA PHE A 318 1.48 -3.18 -9.27
C PHE A 318 0.28 -3.99 -8.76
N GLU A 319 -0.93 -3.43 -8.74
CA GLU A 319 -2.16 -4.15 -8.39
C GLU A 319 -2.48 -5.27 -9.39
N MET A 320 -2.28 -5.03 -10.70
CA MET A 320 -2.44 -6.05 -11.74
C MET A 320 -1.54 -7.27 -11.48
N LEU A 321 -0.27 -7.05 -11.11
CA LEU A 321 0.66 -8.12 -10.78
C LEU A 321 0.37 -8.79 -9.44
N ARG A 322 -0.23 -8.08 -8.47
CA ARG A 322 -0.71 -8.68 -7.21
C ARG A 322 -1.89 -9.62 -7.46
N GLU A 323 -2.85 -9.24 -8.31
CA GLU A 323 -3.97 -10.10 -8.69
C GLU A 323 -3.49 -11.35 -9.45
N SER A 324 -2.55 -11.17 -10.39
CA SER A 324 -1.87 -12.29 -11.07
C SER A 324 -1.20 -13.24 -10.08
N LEU A 325 -0.44 -12.70 -9.13
CA LEU A 325 0.26 -13.48 -8.12
C LEU A 325 -0.72 -14.21 -7.20
N ASP A 326 -1.80 -13.56 -6.75
CA ASP A 326 -2.81 -14.17 -5.90
C ASP A 326 -3.51 -15.37 -6.57
N LEU A 327 -3.74 -15.31 -7.89
CA LEU A 327 -4.23 -16.46 -8.68
C LEU A 327 -3.22 -17.61 -8.73
N VAL A 328 -1.91 -17.32 -8.85
CA VAL A 328 -0.84 -18.33 -8.81
C VAL A 328 -0.75 -18.96 -7.41
N LEU A 329 -0.81 -18.15 -6.35
CA LEU A 329 -0.77 -18.62 -4.96
C LEU A 329 -2.01 -19.46 -4.61
N ARG A 330 -3.19 -19.08 -5.09
CA ARG A 330 -4.42 -19.88 -4.98
C ARG A 330 -4.25 -21.26 -5.62
N ASN A 331 -3.73 -21.31 -6.85
CA ASN A 331 -3.44 -22.56 -7.55
C ASN A 331 -2.44 -23.45 -6.79
N LEU A 332 -1.48 -22.89 -6.07
CA LEU A 332 -0.54 -23.66 -5.25
C LEU A 332 -1.19 -24.19 -3.96
N LEU A 333 -2.04 -23.40 -3.32
CA LEU A 333 -2.71 -23.73 -2.05
C LEU A 333 -3.86 -24.72 -2.22
N GLU A 334 -4.64 -24.63 -3.31
CA GLU A 334 -5.78 -25.51 -3.59
C GLU A 334 -5.37 -26.90 -4.12
N ARG A 335 -4.16 -27.04 -4.67
CA ARG A 335 -3.66 -28.35 -5.15
C ARG A 335 -3.49 -29.34 -4.00
N THR A 336 -4.16 -30.48 -4.11
CA THR A 336 -3.91 -31.66 -3.26
C THR A 336 -2.46 -32.13 -3.38
N PRO A 337 -1.85 -32.68 -2.31
CA PRO A 337 -0.51 -33.25 -2.38
C PRO A 337 -0.50 -34.45 -3.34
N GLN A 338 0.28 -34.37 -4.41
CA GLN A 338 0.61 -35.54 -5.22
C GLN A 338 1.68 -36.37 -4.52
N SER A 339 1.72 -37.68 -4.81
CA SER A 339 2.67 -38.60 -4.16
C SER A 339 4.13 -38.22 -4.51
N PRO A 340 5.04 -38.10 -3.52
CA PRO A 340 6.44 -37.68 -3.75
C PRO A 340 7.22 -38.50 -4.79
N ASN A 341 6.78 -39.72 -5.08
CA ASN A 341 7.42 -40.63 -6.03
C ASN A 341 7.26 -40.23 -7.52
N SER A 342 6.43 -39.24 -7.87
CA SER A 342 6.28 -38.77 -9.26
C SER A 342 7.37 -37.77 -9.66
N GLU A 343 7.42 -36.59 -9.04
CA GLU A 343 8.32 -35.50 -9.44
C GLU A 343 9.81 -35.85 -9.22
N MET A 344 10.13 -36.62 -8.17
CA MET A 344 11.52 -37.01 -7.86
C MET A 344 12.14 -37.88 -8.96
N ARG A 345 11.38 -38.83 -9.53
CA ARG A 345 11.82 -39.65 -10.67
C ARG A 345 11.98 -38.85 -11.97
N VAL A 346 11.18 -37.80 -12.16
CA VAL A 346 11.30 -36.92 -13.33
C VAL A 346 12.55 -36.05 -13.23
N ARG A 347 12.76 -35.35 -12.10
CA ARG A 347 13.96 -34.50 -11.90
C ARG A 347 15.27 -35.30 -11.98
N GLN A 348 15.35 -36.49 -11.39
CA GLN A 348 16.55 -37.34 -11.46
C GLN A 348 16.88 -37.84 -12.87
N ASN A 349 15.86 -38.11 -13.71
CA ASN A 349 16.08 -38.54 -15.08
C ASN A 349 16.48 -37.38 -16.02
N VAL A 350 16.02 -36.15 -15.75
CA VAL A 350 16.41 -34.97 -16.54
C VAL A 350 17.82 -34.50 -16.19
N PHE A 351 18.20 -34.47 -14.90
CA PHE A 351 19.54 -34.03 -14.49
C PHE A 351 20.66 -34.91 -15.06
N LYS A 352 20.43 -36.22 -15.23
CA LYS A 352 21.42 -37.15 -15.82
C LYS A 352 21.62 -37.04 -17.34
N LEU A 353 20.93 -36.13 -18.04
CA LEU A 353 21.02 -35.96 -19.49
C LEU A 353 21.80 -34.72 -19.95
N ASN A 354 22.19 -33.83 -19.03
CA ASN A 354 22.87 -32.55 -19.35
C ASN A 354 24.37 -32.53 -18.97
N GLU A 355 24.98 -33.69 -18.71
CA GLU A 355 26.32 -33.79 -18.10
C GLU A 355 27.34 -34.58 -18.96
N GLN A 356 27.15 -34.59 -20.30
CA GLN A 356 28.14 -35.12 -21.26
C GLN A 356 28.24 -34.20 -22.49
N GLU A 357 29.48 -33.95 -22.94
CA GLU A 357 29.80 -33.07 -24.07
C GLU A 357 29.49 -33.72 -25.45
N PRO A 358 29.28 -32.92 -26.52
CA PRO A 358 28.82 -33.44 -27.80
C PRO A 358 29.97 -33.87 -28.75
N GLU A 359 30.19 -35.18 -28.87
CA GLU A 359 30.83 -35.75 -30.06
C GLU A 359 29.79 -36.17 -31.11
N THR A 360 30.15 -36.06 -32.39
CA THR A 360 29.25 -36.24 -33.54
C THR A 360 29.20 -37.68 -34.04
N ASP A 361 28.01 -38.27 -34.20
CA ASP A 361 27.83 -39.48 -35.01
C ASP A 361 26.47 -39.51 -35.76
N GLN A 362 26.53 -39.82 -37.05
CA GLN A 362 25.40 -39.91 -37.98
C GLN A 362 24.46 -41.10 -37.69
N ALA A 363 24.87 -42.04 -36.84
CA ALA A 363 24.03 -43.16 -36.38
C ALA A 363 22.75 -42.74 -35.62
N SER A 364 22.69 -41.50 -35.10
CA SER A 364 21.52 -40.96 -34.38
C SER A 364 20.32 -40.75 -35.29
N GLU A 365 20.53 -40.12 -36.44
CA GLU A 365 19.47 -39.68 -37.36
C GLU A 365 18.71 -40.88 -37.97
N LEU A 366 19.43 -41.95 -38.31
CA LEU A 366 18.87 -43.20 -38.83
C LEU A 366 17.95 -43.91 -37.80
N LYS A 367 18.15 -43.69 -36.50
CA LYS A 367 17.26 -44.20 -35.43
C LYS A 367 16.01 -43.33 -35.30
N ALA A 368 16.15 -42.00 -35.33
CA ALA A 368 15.01 -41.07 -35.31
C ALA A 368 14.06 -41.32 -36.50
N GLU A 369 14.61 -41.60 -37.69
CA GLU A 369 13.87 -41.87 -38.92
C GLU A 369 13.08 -43.20 -38.91
N ARG A 370 13.54 -44.18 -38.12
CA ARG A 370 12.77 -45.41 -37.84
C ARG A 370 11.70 -45.18 -36.78
N LEU A 371 11.99 -44.39 -35.74
CA LEU A 371 11.05 -44.09 -34.66
C LEU A 371 9.85 -43.26 -35.15
N ARG A 372 10.08 -42.22 -35.98
CA ARG A 372 9.03 -41.43 -36.64
C ARG A 372 8.06 -42.32 -37.42
N ARG A 373 8.57 -43.24 -38.25
CA ARG A 373 7.74 -44.20 -39.01
C ARG A 373 6.91 -45.11 -38.10
N HIS A 374 7.45 -45.59 -36.98
CA HIS A 374 6.70 -46.43 -36.04
C HIS A 374 5.58 -45.67 -35.31
N ILE A 375 5.81 -44.39 -34.96
CA ILE A 375 4.82 -43.50 -34.32
C ILE A 375 3.67 -43.18 -35.28
N VAL A 376 3.96 -42.85 -36.53
CA VAL A 376 2.93 -42.57 -37.56
C VAL A 376 2.01 -43.79 -37.76
N HIS A 377 2.59 -44.99 -37.87
CA HIS A 377 1.83 -46.22 -38.12
C HIS A 377 0.87 -46.60 -36.96
N ARG A 378 1.27 -46.38 -35.70
CA ARG A 378 0.41 -46.71 -34.54
C ARG A 378 -0.69 -45.68 -34.25
N ARG A 379 -0.59 -44.45 -34.77
CA ARG A 379 -1.56 -43.36 -34.50
C ARG A 379 -3.00 -43.70 -34.95
N HIS A 380 -3.16 -44.57 -35.94
CA HIS A 380 -4.47 -45.02 -36.43
C HIS A 380 -5.20 -46.02 -35.53
N LEU A 381 -4.50 -46.82 -34.70
CA LEU A 381 -5.18 -47.73 -33.76
C LEU A 381 -5.80 -46.97 -32.58
N LEU A 382 -5.13 -45.92 -32.08
CA LEU A 382 -5.54 -45.22 -30.86
C LEU A 382 -6.95 -44.59 -31.01
N ASN A 383 -7.24 -44.00 -32.16
CA ASN A 383 -8.55 -43.42 -32.46
C ASN A 383 -9.67 -44.47 -32.51
N ARG A 384 -9.40 -45.72 -32.90
CA ARG A 384 -10.40 -46.81 -32.88
C ARG A 384 -10.72 -47.31 -31.47
N VAL A 385 -9.80 -47.17 -30.51
CA VAL A 385 -10.03 -47.54 -29.10
C VAL A 385 -10.88 -46.48 -28.39
N LEU A 386 -10.55 -45.19 -28.58
CA LEU A 386 -11.23 -44.08 -27.90
C LEU A 386 -12.73 -43.97 -28.24
N VAL A 387 -13.11 -44.29 -29.49
CA VAL A 387 -14.53 -44.33 -29.91
C VAL A 387 -15.33 -45.43 -29.19
N ARG A 388 -14.69 -46.52 -28.77
CA ARG A 388 -15.36 -47.63 -28.05
C ARG A 388 -15.56 -47.37 -26.56
N TYR A 389 -14.68 -46.58 -25.94
CA TYR A 389 -14.73 -46.32 -24.49
C TYR A 389 -15.89 -45.40 -24.07
N LYS A 390 -16.41 -44.56 -24.99
CA LYS A 390 -17.45 -43.56 -24.70
C LYS A 390 -18.90 -44.08 -24.74
N ARG A 391 -19.13 -45.39 -24.62
CA ARG A 391 -20.47 -46.02 -24.74
C ARG A 391 -20.89 -46.99 -23.62
N PHE A 392 -20.07 -47.21 -22.58
CA PHE A 392 -20.38 -48.19 -21.52
C PHE A 392 -19.85 -47.78 -20.12
N THR A 393 -20.60 -46.93 -19.41
CA THR A 393 -20.56 -46.82 -17.92
C THR A 393 -21.77 -46.05 -17.40
N ASN A 394 -22.93 -46.71 -17.32
CA ASN A 394 -24.10 -46.16 -16.61
C ASN A 394 -25.00 -47.28 -16.04
N ALA A 395 -24.61 -47.90 -14.90
CA ALA A 395 -25.47 -48.84 -14.15
C ALA A 395 -24.95 -49.20 -12.72
N THR A 396 -25.89 -49.34 -11.78
CA THR A 396 -25.96 -50.27 -10.61
C THR A 396 -24.83 -50.42 -9.56
N LYS A 397 -25.15 -49.97 -8.32
CA LYS A 397 -25.26 -50.73 -7.02
C LYS A 397 -24.70 -52.18 -7.01
N ARG A 398 -24.09 -52.76 -5.94
CA ARG A 398 -24.66 -53.00 -4.58
C ARG A 398 -23.68 -53.74 -3.58
N LYS A 399 -23.80 -53.46 -2.27
CA LYS A 399 -23.60 -54.30 -1.02
C LYS A 399 -22.43 -55.32 -0.79
N ARG A 400 -21.72 -55.13 0.36
CA ARG A 400 -21.33 -56.05 1.49
C ARG A 400 -20.87 -57.52 1.26
N LEU A 401 -19.83 -57.98 2.03
CA LEU A 401 -19.94 -58.94 3.17
C LEU A 401 -18.58 -59.20 3.93
N PHE A 402 -18.58 -60.11 4.92
CA PHE A 402 -17.68 -60.23 6.10
C PHE A 402 -16.35 -61.02 5.93
N GLU A 403 -15.40 -60.75 6.86
CA GLU A 403 -14.58 -61.63 7.76
C GLU A 403 -14.64 -63.19 7.64
N PRO A 404 -13.68 -64.00 8.20
CA PRO A 404 -13.05 -63.82 9.56
C PRO A 404 -11.59 -64.36 9.82
N VAL A 405 -11.11 -64.20 11.08
CA VAL A 405 -10.17 -65.13 11.82
C VAL A 405 -8.70 -65.18 11.33
N ARG A 406 -7.60 -65.29 12.12
CA ARG A 406 -7.22 -65.55 13.55
C ARG A 406 -5.75 -65.03 13.72
N GLU A 407 -4.97 -64.99 14.83
CA GLU A 407 -4.98 -65.10 16.32
C GLU A 407 -3.61 -64.47 16.79
N ARG A 408 -3.06 -64.42 18.02
CA ARG A 408 -3.33 -64.85 19.42
C ARG A 408 -2.59 -63.90 20.39
N ASN A 409 -2.95 -63.89 21.68
CA ASN A 409 -2.43 -62.99 22.72
C ASN A 409 -1.28 -63.56 23.57
N ARG A 410 -0.60 -62.64 24.30
CA ARG A 410 -0.23 -62.72 25.74
C ARG A 410 -0.06 -61.25 26.24
N GLU A 411 -0.83 -60.74 27.22
CA GLU A 411 -0.81 -61.01 28.68
C GLU A 411 0.50 -60.57 29.37
N GLN A 412 0.55 -59.86 30.51
CA GLN A 412 -0.41 -59.09 31.36
C GLN A 412 0.47 -58.07 32.16
N ASP A 413 0.02 -56.89 32.63
CA ASP A 413 -0.57 -56.66 33.98
C ASP A 413 -0.86 -55.15 34.24
N THR A 414 -1.51 -54.80 35.36
CA THR A 414 -1.90 -53.41 35.78
C THR A 414 -2.10 -53.33 37.33
N PRO A 415 -2.41 -52.18 37.99
CA PRO A 415 -2.20 -50.73 37.74
C PRO A 415 -1.61 -49.95 38.97
N LYS A 416 -1.70 -48.60 38.96
CA LYS A 416 -1.49 -47.59 40.05
C LYS A 416 -0.04 -47.08 40.22
N ASP A 417 0.26 -45.87 40.71
CA ASP A 417 -0.60 -44.76 41.20
C ASP A 417 0.03 -43.35 40.94
N LYS A 418 -0.82 -42.31 40.91
CA LYS A 418 -0.64 -40.86 41.22
C LYS A 418 0.57 -39.97 40.79
N ASP A 419 0.15 -38.77 40.38
CA ASP A 419 0.69 -37.41 40.64
C ASP A 419 1.94 -36.83 39.92
N LYS A 420 1.77 -35.55 39.54
CA LYS A 420 2.70 -34.40 39.34
C LYS A 420 4.15 -34.67 38.84
N TYR A 421 4.69 -33.91 37.88
CA TYR A 421 4.51 -32.47 37.66
C TYR A 421 4.25 -32.07 36.19
N LYS A 422 3.78 -30.84 35.99
CA LYS A 422 3.97 -30.10 34.72
C LYS A 422 5.18 -29.20 34.89
N GLU A 423 6.22 -29.41 34.09
CA GLU A 423 7.32 -28.45 33.93
C GLU A 423 7.32 -27.85 32.52
N GLU A 424 8.16 -26.83 32.32
CA GLU A 424 7.97 -25.80 31.31
C GLU A 424 8.63 -26.12 29.96
N MET A 425 8.21 -25.42 28.91
CA MET A 425 8.75 -25.58 27.56
C MET A 425 10.18 -25.01 27.43
N THR A 426 11.18 -25.81 27.74
CA THR A 426 12.51 -25.68 27.14
C THR A 426 12.46 -25.99 25.63
N PRO A 427 13.48 -25.58 24.84
CA PRO A 427 13.52 -25.90 23.42
C PRO A 427 13.54 -27.42 23.21
N MET A 428 12.46 -27.96 22.63
CA MET A 428 12.30 -29.39 22.43
C MET A 428 13.40 -29.89 21.50
N GLN A 429 14.21 -30.86 21.95
CA GLN A 429 15.22 -31.53 21.11
C GLN A 429 14.52 -32.50 20.14
N VAL A 430 13.80 -31.92 19.18
CA VAL A 430 13.15 -32.62 18.07
C VAL A 430 14.23 -33.24 17.21
N THR A 431 14.22 -34.57 17.09
CA THR A 431 15.16 -35.24 16.18
C THR A 431 14.86 -34.83 14.74
N THR A 432 15.88 -34.71 13.89
CA THR A 432 15.77 -34.27 12.49
C THR A 432 14.69 -35.00 11.70
N LYS A 433 14.54 -36.31 11.93
CA LYS A 433 13.51 -37.18 11.34
C LYS A 433 12.06 -36.84 11.73
N GLU A 434 11.84 -36.06 12.78
CA GLU A 434 10.51 -35.68 13.26
C GLU A 434 9.96 -34.41 12.58
N PHE A 435 10.82 -33.47 12.19
CA PHE A 435 10.42 -32.33 11.34
C PHE A 435 9.91 -32.76 9.95
N LEU A 436 10.27 -33.98 9.51
CA LEU A 436 9.77 -34.59 8.26
C LEU A 436 8.38 -35.24 8.40
N LYS A 437 7.77 -35.26 9.60
CA LYS A 437 6.40 -35.77 9.77
C LYS A 437 5.38 -34.75 9.25
N PRO A 438 4.27 -35.16 8.58
CA PRO A 438 3.29 -34.23 8.00
C PRO A 438 2.70 -33.18 8.97
N LYS A 439 2.64 -33.45 10.28
CA LYS A 439 2.21 -32.46 11.28
C LYS A 439 3.11 -31.21 11.34
N HIS A 440 4.39 -31.36 11.03
CA HIS A 440 5.38 -30.29 11.08
C HIS A 440 5.56 -29.58 9.73
N ASP A 441 5.02 -30.14 8.65
CA ASP A 441 5.14 -29.63 7.28
C ASP A 441 4.54 -28.22 7.13
N ALA A 442 5.41 -27.25 6.84
CA ALA A 442 5.05 -25.84 6.73
C ALA A 442 4.14 -25.54 5.53
N GLN A 443 4.29 -26.26 4.42
CA GLN A 443 3.47 -26.07 3.22
C GLN A 443 2.05 -26.59 3.48
N LEU A 444 1.90 -27.74 4.15
CA LEU A 444 0.61 -28.28 4.59
C LEU A 444 -0.05 -27.39 5.65
N LYS A 445 0.71 -26.80 6.58
CA LYS A 445 0.17 -25.78 7.50
C LYS A 445 -0.37 -24.56 6.75
N ALA A 446 0.34 -24.03 5.76
CA ALA A 446 -0.16 -22.94 4.92
C ALA A 446 -1.44 -23.32 4.15
N LYS A 447 -1.51 -24.55 3.59
CA LYS A 447 -2.72 -25.08 2.93
C LYS A 447 -3.89 -25.26 3.89
N ASN A 448 -3.65 -25.75 5.12
CA ASN A 448 -4.69 -25.87 6.14
C ASN A 448 -5.19 -24.50 6.63
N LEU A 449 -4.31 -23.50 6.74
CA LEU A 449 -4.70 -22.12 7.05
C LEU A 449 -5.62 -21.57 5.95
N TYR A 450 -5.24 -21.71 4.68
CA TYR A 450 -6.07 -21.32 3.53
C TYR A 450 -7.43 -22.04 3.54
N LYS A 451 -7.42 -23.38 3.65
CA LYS A 451 -8.63 -24.22 3.69
C LYS A 451 -9.56 -23.79 4.83
N SER A 452 -9.03 -23.49 6.02
CA SER A 452 -9.83 -23.03 7.15
C SER A 452 -10.47 -21.66 6.88
N CYS A 453 -9.77 -20.78 6.17
CA CYS A 453 -10.21 -19.42 5.87
C CYS A 453 -11.32 -19.37 4.80
N VAL A 454 -11.24 -20.19 3.75
CA VAL A 454 -12.22 -20.16 2.63
C VAL A 454 -13.52 -20.90 2.92
N ASN A 455 -13.58 -21.69 3.99
CA ASN A 455 -14.74 -22.53 4.31
C ASN A 455 -15.88 -21.74 4.97
N SER A 456 -16.57 -20.88 4.19
CA SER A 456 -17.70 -20.07 4.68
C SER A 456 -18.80 -20.92 5.33
N GLU A 457 -19.08 -22.15 4.87
CA GLU A 457 -20.11 -22.99 5.50
C GLU A 457 -19.74 -23.33 6.95
N LEU A 458 -18.49 -23.75 7.20
CA LEU A 458 -18.02 -24.02 8.56
C LEU A 458 -17.98 -22.74 9.41
N LEU A 459 -17.59 -21.61 8.84
CA LEU A 459 -17.54 -20.35 9.58
C LEU A 459 -18.95 -19.86 9.95
N ASN A 460 -19.92 -19.95 9.03
CA ASN A 460 -21.34 -19.70 9.31
C ASN A 460 -21.87 -20.61 10.44
N ARG A 461 -21.51 -21.90 10.43
CA ARG A 461 -21.87 -22.87 11.49
C ARG A 461 -21.21 -22.57 12.84
N ARG A 462 -20.05 -21.91 12.86
CA ARG A 462 -19.30 -21.56 14.08
C ARG A 462 -19.62 -20.18 14.63
N GLY A 463 -20.12 -19.27 13.79
CA GLY A 463 -20.63 -17.97 14.19
C GLY A 463 -19.63 -17.12 14.99
N LEU A 464 -20.18 -16.45 16.00
CA LEU A 464 -19.45 -15.53 16.89
C LEU A 464 -18.83 -16.21 18.11
N ASP A 465 -19.12 -17.49 18.37
CA ASP A 465 -18.68 -18.20 19.58
C ASP A 465 -17.17 -18.13 19.85
N PRO A 466 -16.26 -18.24 18.84
CA PRO A 466 -14.83 -18.09 19.06
C PRO A 466 -14.45 -16.68 19.55
N LEU A 467 -15.12 -15.65 19.00
CA LEU A 467 -14.89 -14.25 19.33
C LEU A 467 -15.48 -13.89 20.69
N HIS A 468 -16.70 -14.34 21.00
CA HIS A 468 -17.34 -14.13 22.30
C HIS A 468 -16.61 -14.87 23.43
N SER A 469 -16.05 -16.06 23.14
CA SER A 469 -15.16 -16.76 24.06
C SER A 469 -13.87 -15.98 24.34
N LEU A 470 -13.23 -15.43 23.30
CA LEU A 470 -12.03 -14.60 23.44
C LEU A 470 -12.31 -13.29 24.21
N ILE A 471 -13.42 -12.62 23.93
CA ILE A 471 -13.83 -11.39 24.63
C ILE A 471 -13.98 -11.66 26.14
N ARG A 472 -14.64 -12.75 26.54
CA ARG A 472 -14.74 -13.15 27.95
C ARG A 472 -13.38 -13.47 28.58
N GLN A 473 -12.48 -14.15 27.86
CA GLN A 473 -11.12 -14.45 28.32
C GLN A 473 -10.25 -13.19 28.51
N LEU A 474 -10.57 -12.08 27.84
CA LEU A 474 -9.88 -10.79 27.95
C LEU A 474 -10.45 -9.87 29.05
N GLY A 475 -11.42 -10.34 29.84
CA GLY A 475 -12.08 -9.55 30.89
C GLY A 475 -13.40 -8.89 30.47
N GLY A 476 -14.01 -9.37 29.39
CA GLY A 476 -15.28 -8.85 28.86
C GLY A 476 -15.12 -7.62 27.97
N TRP A 477 -16.24 -7.12 27.45
CA TRP A 477 -16.31 -5.84 26.73
C TRP A 477 -17.55 -5.10 27.25
N PRO A 478 -17.41 -3.98 27.99
CA PRO A 478 -18.53 -3.39 28.73
C PRO A 478 -19.81 -3.07 27.94
N VAL A 479 -19.73 -2.81 26.62
CA VAL A 479 -20.90 -2.60 25.75
C VAL A 479 -21.70 -3.89 25.46
N LEU A 480 -21.10 -5.07 25.66
CA LEU A 480 -21.72 -6.39 25.51
C LEU A 480 -22.01 -7.07 26.86
N ASP A 481 -21.62 -6.44 27.97
CA ASP A 481 -21.59 -7.04 29.31
C ASP A 481 -22.09 -6.02 30.36
N PRO A 482 -23.39 -6.06 30.72
CA PRO A 482 -23.98 -5.20 31.74
C PRO A 482 -23.40 -5.42 33.15
N ASP A 483 -22.89 -6.62 33.44
CA ASP A 483 -22.30 -6.97 34.74
C ASP A 483 -20.82 -6.56 34.88
N TRP A 484 -20.23 -5.99 33.81
CA TRP A 484 -18.84 -5.57 33.77
C TRP A 484 -18.50 -4.51 34.83
N ARG A 485 -17.41 -4.73 35.58
CA ARG A 485 -17.00 -3.86 36.70
C ARG A 485 -15.62 -3.27 36.49
N SER A 486 -15.53 -1.94 36.60
CA SER A 486 -14.27 -1.18 36.58
C SER A 486 -13.26 -1.63 37.65
N THR A 487 -13.71 -2.21 38.76
CA THR A 487 -12.86 -2.78 39.83
C THR A 487 -11.99 -3.95 39.37
N HIS A 488 -12.33 -4.62 38.27
CA HIS A 488 -11.55 -5.72 37.70
C HIS A 488 -10.72 -5.29 36.47
N PHE A 489 -10.78 -4.01 36.09
CA PHE A 489 -10.15 -3.50 34.89
C PHE A 489 -8.77 -2.89 35.16
N ASN A 490 -7.73 -3.51 34.60
CA ASN A 490 -6.39 -2.94 34.54
C ASN A 490 -5.99 -2.74 33.07
N TRP A 491 -6.03 -1.48 32.61
CA TRP A 491 -5.70 -1.13 31.22
C TRP A 491 -4.26 -1.50 30.83
N GLN A 492 -3.32 -1.51 31.78
CA GLN A 492 -1.90 -1.81 31.51
C GLN A 492 -1.71 -3.31 31.26
N GLN A 493 -2.35 -4.15 32.08
CA GLN A 493 -2.37 -5.61 31.89
C GLN A 493 -3.13 -5.99 30.62
N LEU A 494 -4.25 -5.33 30.32
CA LEU A 494 -4.97 -5.56 29.05
C LEU A 494 -4.11 -5.13 27.85
N ALA A 495 -3.44 -3.98 27.89
CA ALA A 495 -2.57 -3.52 26.80
C ALA A 495 -1.40 -4.50 26.54
N ALA A 496 -0.74 -4.97 27.59
CA ALA A 496 0.30 -6.00 27.48
C ALA A 496 -0.25 -7.34 26.93
N THR A 497 -1.46 -7.72 27.33
CA THR A 497 -2.13 -8.96 26.86
C THR A 497 -2.55 -8.86 25.40
N LEU A 498 -3.12 -7.73 24.96
CA LEU A 498 -3.47 -7.50 23.55
C LEU A 498 -2.22 -7.38 22.67
N ARG A 499 -1.09 -6.86 23.21
CA ARG A 499 0.19 -6.86 22.50
C ARG A 499 0.77 -8.25 22.27
N ARG A 500 0.45 -9.25 23.11
CA ARG A 500 0.77 -10.67 22.84
C ARG A 500 -0.01 -11.22 21.64
N TYR A 501 -1.18 -10.70 21.33
CA TYR A 501 -1.90 -10.96 20.07
C TYR A 501 -1.46 -10.01 18.94
N ASN A 502 -0.25 -9.43 19.04
CA ASN A 502 0.34 -8.51 18.07
C ASN A 502 -0.57 -7.31 17.71
N ASN A 503 -1.29 -6.78 18.70
CA ASN A 503 -2.14 -5.60 18.58
C ASN A 503 -1.70 -4.52 19.58
N ASP A 504 -0.95 -3.52 19.10
CA ASP A 504 -0.55 -2.34 19.85
C ASP A 504 -1.71 -1.34 20.02
N ILE A 505 -2.07 -1.04 21.27
CA ILE A 505 -3.20 -0.16 21.61
C ILE A 505 -2.81 0.69 22.83
N LEU A 506 -3.01 2.01 22.73
CA LEU A 506 -2.51 3.06 23.65
C LEU A 506 -0.97 3.18 23.70
N ILE A 507 -0.24 2.07 23.74
CA ILE A 507 1.22 2.01 23.69
C ILE A 507 1.60 1.14 22.49
N VAL A 508 2.53 1.62 21.66
CA VAL A 508 3.25 0.76 20.70
C VAL A 508 4.54 0.29 21.36
N GLN A 509 4.78 -1.03 21.31
CA GLN A 509 6.00 -1.66 21.81
C GLN A 509 6.49 -2.68 20.78
N TRP A 510 7.81 -2.82 20.63
CA TRP A 510 8.42 -3.94 19.91
C TRP A 510 9.82 -4.24 20.42
N VAL A 511 10.38 -5.37 19.98
CA VAL A 511 11.81 -5.66 20.09
C VAL A 511 12.46 -5.70 18.71
N GLY A 512 13.56 -4.97 18.56
CA GLY A 512 14.33 -4.93 17.31
C GLY A 512 15.60 -4.09 17.43
N ALA A 513 16.38 -4.05 16.35
CA ALA A 513 17.68 -3.38 16.29
C ALA A 513 17.64 -1.92 16.77
N ASP A 514 18.55 -1.55 17.68
CA ASP A 514 18.79 -0.17 18.07
C ASP A 514 19.31 0.61 16.84
N ILE A 515 18.67 1.73 16.50
CA ILE A 515 19.12 2.59 15.39
C ILE A 515 20.53 3.17 15.61
N LYS A 516 21.02 3.25 16.86
CA LYS A 516 22.39 3.67 17.19
C LYS A 516 23.38 2.51 17.35
N ASN A 517 22.89 1.28 17.51
CA ASN A 517 23.71 0.08 17.62
C ASN A 517 23.04 -1.07 16.87
N SER A 518 23.27 -1.10 15.55
CA SER A 518 22.62 -2.03 14.62
C SER A 518 22.95 -3.51 14.84
N GLU A 519 23.81 -3.84 15.81
CA GLU A 519 24.14 -5.19 16.26
C GLU A 519 23.29 -5.64 17.47
N GLU A 520 22.63 -4.73 18.18
CA GLU A 520 21.91 -4.96 19.44
C GLU A 520 20.39 -4.86 19.24
N ASN A 521 19.64 -5.89 19.68
CA ASN A 521 18.18 -5.78 19.80
C ASN A 521 17.81 -5.15 21.15
N ILE A 522 16.92 -4.17 21.13
CA ILE A 522 16.46 -3.43 22.31
C ILE A 522 14.92 -3.34 22.32
N ILE A 523 14.33 -3.17 23.52
CA ILE A 523 12.91 -2.84 23.68
C ILE A 523 12.68 -1.40 23.22
N GLN A 524 11.66 -1.18 22.40
CA GLN A 524 11.34 0.13 21.83
C GLN A 524 9.87 0.49 22.09
N PHE A 525 9.60 1.77 22.38
CA PHE A 525 8.27 2.31 22.69
C PHE A 525 7.92 3.56 21.87
N ASP A 526 6.68 3.66 21.41
CA ASP A 526 6.18 4.78 20.59
C ASP A 526 4.68 5.07 20.78
N GLN A 527 4.20 6.15 20.17
CA GLN A 527 2.79 6.57 20.19
C GLN A 527 1.88 5.59 19.44
N THR A 528 0.63 5.47 19.86
CA THR A 528 -0.32 4.53 19.21
C THR A 528 -0.79 4.99 17.83
N GLY A 529 -1.04 4.03 16.94
CA GLY A 529 -1.78 4.25 15.70
C GLY A 529 -3.28 4.43 15.96
N LEU A 530 -3.96 5.21 15.13
CA LEU A 530 -5.37 5.58 15.31
C LEU A 530 -6.34 4.69 14.51
N GLY A 531 -7.63 4.87 14.79
CA GLY A 531 -8.73 4.18 14.13
C GLY A 531 -8.88 4.54 12.65
N LEU A 532 -8.85 5.85 12.35
CA LEU A 532 -8.72 6.38 11.00
C LEU A 532 -7.24 6.60 10.64
N PRO A 533 -6.88 6.71 9.35
CA PRO A 533 -5.50 6.54 8.90
C PRO A 533 -4.48 7.57 9.42
N THR A 534 -4.92 8.79 9.76
CA THR A 534 -4.08 9.81 10.41
C THR A 534 -4.86 10.57 11.49
N ARG A 535 -4.19 11.45 12.24
CA ARG A 535 -4.84 12.28 13.29
C ARG A 535 -5.71 13.39 12.69
N GLU A 536 -5.39 13.86 11.49
CA GLU A 536 -6.11 14.90 10.75
C GLU A 536 -7.55 14.49 10.43
N TYR A 537 -7.81 13.18 10.29
CA TYR A 537 -9.16 12.63 10.17
C TYR A 537 -10.05 12.90 11.39
N PHE A 538 -9.46 13.08 12.58
CA PHE A 538 -10.17 13.38 13.83
C PHE A 538 -10.18 14.89 14.16
N LEU A 539 -9.19 15.64 13.66
CA LEU A 539 -8.93 17.03 14.08
C LEU A 539 -9.36 18.09 13.06
N GLN A 540 -9.67 17.72 11.81
CA GLN A 540 -10.12 18.66 10.78
C GLN A 540 -11.62 18.50 10.51
N GLN A 541 -12.39 19.59 10.58
CA GLN A 541 -13.84 19.59 10.37
C GLN A 541 -14.25 19.08 8.97
N SER A 542 -13.41 19.28 7.96
CA SER A 542 -13.57 18.73 6.60
C SER A 542 -13.65 17.19 6.55
N ASN A 543 -13.14 16.51 7.57
CA ASN A 543 -13.13 15.05 7.65
C ASN A 543 -14.33 14.48 8.44
N ALA A 544 -15.29 15.31 8.87
CA ALA A 544 -16.44 14.90 9.68
C ALA A 544 -17.20 13.68 9.09
N LYS A 545 -17.39 13.61 7.77
CA LYS A 545 -18.06 12.47 7.13
C LYS A 545 -17.33 11.12 7.33
N TYR A 546 -16.00 11.12 7.44
CA TYR A 546 -15.23 9.92 7.76
C TYR A 546 -15.37 9.52 9.24
N LEU A 547 -15.56 10.48 10.15
CA LEU A 547 -15.88 10.22 11.55
C LEU A 547 -17.29 9.64 11.69
N THR A 548 -18.29 10.18 11.00
CA THR A 548 -19.66 9.62 10.98
C THR A 548 -19.67 8.19 10.43
N ALA A 549 -18.97 7.94 9.31
CA ALA A 549 -18.84 6.59 8.76
C ALA A 549 -18.13 5.62 9.73
N TYR A 550 -17.12 6.10 10.47
CA TYR A 550 -16.38 5.31 11.46
C TYR A 550 -17.22 5.07 12.74
N GLN A 551 -18.02 6.04 13.17
CA GLN A 551 -18.98 5.90 14.28
C GLN A 551 -20.06 4.88 13.96
N ARG A 552 -20.62 4.91 12.73
CA ARG A 552 -21.55 3.88 12.24
C ARG A 552 -20.88 2.51 12.19
N TYR A 553 -19.64 2.43 11.70
CA TYR A 553 -18.84 1.20 11.67
C TYR A 553 -18.62 0.62 13.09
N MET A 554 -18.39 1.46 14.11
CA MET A 554 -18.35 1.02 15.51
C MET A 554 -19.71 0.48 15.97
N SER A 555 -20.77 1.28 15.87
CA SER A 555 -22.07 0.96 16.46
C SER A 555 -22.73 -0.26 15.83
N GLU A 556 -22.68 -0.39 14.50
CA GLU A 556 -23.25 -1.54 13.78
C GLU A 556 -22.50 -2.84 14.13
N VAL A 557 -21.17 -2.81 14.28
CA VAL A 557 -20.39 -3.98 14.72
C VAL A 557 -20.71 -4.34 16.17
N MET A 558 -20.80 -3.38 17.09
CA MET A 558 -21.18 -3.65 18.49
C MET A 558 -22.61 -4.20 18.59
N HIS A 559 -23.55 -3.67 17.79
CA HIS A 559 -24.92 -4.16 17.73
C HIS A 559 -25.01 -5.60 17.19
N LYS A 560 -24.34 -5.90 16.06
CA LYS A 560 -24.28 -7.28 15.52
C LYS A 560 -23.51 -8.28 16.40
N LEU A 561 -22.78 -7.83 17.42
CA LEU A 561 -22.17 -8.65 18.47
C LEU A 561 -23.06 -8.82 19.72
N GLY A 562 -24.18 -8.11 19.82
CA GLY A 562 -25.19 -8.30 20.88
C GLY A 562 -25.48 -7.08 21.75
N ALA A 563 -24.85 -5.92 21.53
CA ALA A 563 -25.25 -4.68 22.21
C ALA A 563 -26.65 -4.23 21.77
N SER A 564 -27.38 -3.51 22.63
CA SER A 564 -28.58 -2.79 22.16
C SER A 564 -28.18 -1.70 21.17
N LYS A 565 -29.09 -1.34 20.24
CA LYS A 565 -28.80 -0.27 19.26
C LYS A 565 -28.49 1.06 19.95
N ALA A 566 -29.17 1.37 21.06
CA ALA A 566 -28.93 2.57 21.84
C ALA A 566 -27.54 2.56 22.51
N ASP A 567 -27.19 1.49 23.24
CA ASP A 567 -25.89 1.35 23.90
C ASP A 567 -24.73 1.39 22.89
N ALA A 568 -24.92 0.77 21.72
CA ALA A 568 -23.93 0.75 20.65
C ALA A 568 -23.69 2.13 20.03
N VAL A 569 -24.75 2.90 19.75
CA VAL A 569 -24.62 4.27 19.21
C VAL A 569 -24.05 5.22 20.27
N HIS A 570 -24.51 5.13 21.52
CA HIS A 570 -23.98 5.91 22.64
C HIS A 570 -22.49 5.64 22.85
N THR A 571 -22.10 4.37 23.01
CA THR A 571 -20.69 3.96 23.17
C THR A 571 -19.85 4.40 21.98
N ALA A 572 -20.32 4.24 20.73
CA ALA A 572 -19.58 4.68 19.55
C ALA A 572 -19.29 6.20 19.58
N THR A 573 -20.23 6.98 20.11
CA THR A 573 -20.07 8.44 20.29
C THR A 573 -18.98 8.75 21.32
N GLU A 574 -18.97 8.06 22.47
CA GLU A 574 -17.90 8.18 23.46
C GLU A 574 -16.53 7.80 22.89
N LEU A 575 -16.47 6.72 22.10
CA LEU A 575 -15.24 6.19 21.52
C LEU A 575 -14.64 7.15 20.48
N ILE A 576 -15.47 7.81 19.67
CA ILE A 576 -15.03 8.90 18.79
C ILE A 576 -14.52 10.09 19.63
N ALA A 577 -15.24 10.51 20.67
CA ALA A 577 -14.82 11.61 21.54
C ALA A 577 -13.52 11.32 22.33
N PHE A 578 -13.26 10.05 22.67
CA PHE A 578 -12.00 9.61 23.26
C PHE A 578 -10.88 9.51 22.22
N GLU A 579 -11.12 8.88 21.06
CA GLU A 579 -10.10 8.72 20.02
C GLU A 579 -9.70 10.06 19.38
N THR A 580 -10.60 11.05 19.33
CA THR A 580 -10.27 12.44 18.95
C THR A 580 -9.37 13.13 19.99
N ARG A 581 -9.62 12.96 21.29
CA ARG A 581 -8.72 13.45 22.35
C ARG A 581 -7.36 12.75 22.31
N LEU A 582 -7.33 11.46 21.97
CA LEU A 582 -6.11 10.69 21.76
C LEU A 582 -5.33 11.17 20.52
N ALA A 583 -6.02 11.49 19.43
CA ALA A 583 -5.45 12.08 18.22
C ALA A 583 -4.89 13.49 18.49
N ALA A 584 -5.50 14.27 19.40
CA ALA A 584 -4.99 15.57 19.80
C ALA A 584 -3.61 15.50 20.49
N ILE A 585 -3.30 14.40 21.21
CA ILE A 585 -2.02 14.23 21.92
C ILE A 585 -0.95 13.45 21.14
N THR A 586 -1.28 12.78 20.02
CA THR A 586 -0.27 12.17 19.15
C THR A 586 0.53 13.26 18.41
N ALA A 587 1.85 13.08 18.27
CA ALA A 587 2.66 14.02 17.49
C ALA A 587 2.41 13.84 15.97
N PRO A 588 2.28 14.92 15.19
CA PRO A 588 2.07 14.86 13.74
C PRO A 588 3.32 14.40 13.00
N ALA A 589 3.17 14.00 11.74
CA ALA A 589 4.22 13.32 10.96
C ALA A 589 5.49 14.18 10.78
N GLU A 590 5.30 15.48 10.54
CA GLU A 590 6.36 16.46 10.26
C GLU A 590 7.29 16.62 11.47
N GLN A 591 6.72 16.71 12.67
CA GLN A 591 7.48 16.79 13.93
C GLN A 591 8.29 15.51 14.19
N ARG A 592 7.90 14.39 13.56
CA ARG A 592 8.51 13.07 13.75
C ARG A 592 9.55 12.69 12.70
N LEU A 593 9.77 13.51 11.66
CA LEU A 593 10.80 13.27 10.64
C LEU A 593 12.22 13.18 11.23
N ASN A 594 12.52 13.92 12.29
CA ASN A 594 13.84 13.92 12.92
C ASN A 594 13.93 12.85 14.03
N VAL A 595 14.12 11.58 13.62
CA VAL A 595 14.22 10.43 14.53
C VAL A 595 15.31 10.60 15.60
N THR A 596 16.44 11.25 15.26
CA THR A 596 17.53 11.54 16.21
C THR A 596 17.10 12.45 17.37
N LYS A 597 16.14 13.36 17.15
CA LYS A 597 15.53 14.17 18.21
C LYS A 597 14.52 13.36 19.03
N LEU A 598 13.76 12.45 18.41
CA LEU A 598 12.78 11.61 19.12
C LEU A 598 13.47 10.61 20.06
N TYR A 599 14.48 9.90 19.55
CA TYR A 599 15.18 8.83 20.25
C TYR A 599 15.66 9.23 21.65
N LYS A 600 15.19 8.50 22.68
CA LYS A 600 15.74 8.49 24.04
C LYS A 600 16.02 7.04 24.45
N ARG A 601 17.29 6.68 24.61
CA ARG A 601 17.70 5.43 25.29
C ARG A 601 17.90 5.70 26.76
N MET A 602 17.34 4.87 27.63
CA MET A 602 17.34 5.02 29.09
C MET A 602 17.14 3.66 29.78
N THR A 603 17.35 3.60 31.10
CA THR A 603 16.93 2.43 31.90
C THR A 603 15.42 2.43 32.15
N LEU A 604 14.83 1.27 32.46
CA LEU A 604 13.47 1.22 32.97
C LEU A 604 13.28 2.04 34.25
N GLN A 605 14.29 2.13 35.12
CA GLN A 605 14.28 3.02 36.29
C GLN A 605 14.07 4.49 35.90
N GLN A 606 14.77 4.95 34.85
CA GLN A 606 14.65 6.32 34.33
C GLN A 606 13.31 6.54 33.62
N LEU A 607 12.79 5.55 32.89
CA LEU A 607 11.47 5.62 32.27
C LEU A 607 10.35 5.68 33.33
N LYS A 608 10.45 4.85 34.37
CA LYS A 608 9.57 4.84 35.55
C LYS A 608 9.62 6.17 36.30
N ALA A 609 10.79 6.82 36.43
CA ALA A 609 10.89 8.17 36.97
C ALA A 609 10.30 9.26 36.05
N THR A 610 10.26 9.03 34.73
CA THR A 610 9.76 9.98 33.73
C THR A 610 8.24 9.91 33.52
N VAL A 611 7.67 8.70 33.63
CA VAL A 611 6.22 8.42 33.55
C VAL A 611 5.86 7.37 34.62
N PRO A 612 5.74 7.76 35.90
CA PRO A 612 5.52 6.84 37.02
C PRO A 612 4.12 6.24 37.10
N GLN A 613 3.16 6.74 36.32
CA GLN A 613 1.78 6.23 36.28
C GLN A 613 1.66 4.89 35.51
N ILE A 614 2.71 4.50 34.77
CA ILE A 614 2.78 3.21 34.07
C ILE A 614 3.75 2.31 34.83
N ASP A 615 3.29 1.14 35.24
CA ASP A 615 4.16 0.08 35.74
C ASP A 615 4.77 -0.66 34.53
N TRP A 616 5.86 -0.08 34.01
CA TRP A 616 6.62 -0.62 32.89
C TRP A 616 7.15 -2.05 33.16
N ILE A 617 7.36 -2.42 34.43
CA ILE A 617 7.85 -3.74 34.84
C ILE A 617 6.71 -4.75 34.72
N VAL A 618 5.52 -4.45 35.27
CA VAL A 618 4.33 -5.28 35.12
C VAL A 618 3.91 -5.39 33.66
N TYR A 619 3.93 -4.29 32.89
CA TYR A 619 3.62 -4.31 31.46
C TYR A 619 4.54 -5.27 30.69
N LEU A 620 5.86 -5.10 30.81
CA LEU A 620 6.83 -5.93 30.08
C LEU A 620 6.85 -7.39 30.59
N SER A 621 6.73 -7.62 31.89
CA SER A 621 6.67 -8.98 32.44
C SER A 621 5.41 -9.73 31.99
N THR A 622 4.25 -9.04 31.92
CA THR A 622 2.98 -9.59 31.40
C THR A 622 3.07 -9.97 29.92
N LEU A 623 3.74 -9.13 29.12
CA LEU A 623 3.96 -9.32 27.69
C LEU A 623 4.97 -10.46 27.40
N GLN A 624 6.13 -10.42 28.07
CA GLN A 624 7.27 -11.29 27.75
C GLN A 624 7.29 -12.61 28.52
N GLY A 625 6.52 -12.74 29.61
CA GLY A 625 6.46 -13.96 30.42
C GLY A 625 7.74 -14.24 31.22
N ARG A 626 8.52 -13.19 31.53
CA ARG A 626 9.76 -13.25 32.34
C ARG A 626 9.75 -12.15 33.40
N ASN A 627 10.63 -12.28 34.39
CA ASN A 627 10.97 -11.16 35.27
C ASN A 627 11.80 -10.11 34.51
N VAL A 628 11.52 -8.83 34.73
CA VAL A 628 12.21 -7.69 34.10
C VAL A 628 12.82 -6.79 35.17
N ASN A 629 14.08 -6.37 35.01
CA ASN A 629 14.83 -5.61 36.01
C ASN A 629 14.79 -4.09 35.72
N GLU A 630 14.90 -3.23 36.74
CA GLU A 630 14.92 -1.77 36.56
C GLU A 630 16.13 -1.26 35.74
N THR A 631 17.20 -2.06 35.66
CA THR A 631 18.40 -1.76 34.86
C THR A 631 18.24 -2.03 33.36
N GLU A 632 17.15 -2.69 32.94
CA GLU A 632 16.86 -3.03 31.55
C GLU A 632 16.91 -1.79 30.65
N GLN A 633 17.52 -1.92 29.47
CA GLN A 633 17.70 -0.82 28.53
C GLN A 633 16.51 -0.73 27.57
N VAL A 634 15.96 0.47 27.41
CA VAL A 634 14.82 0.73 26.52
C VAL A 634 15.03 1.99 25.69
N VAL A 635 14.44 2.01 24.49
CA VAL A 635 14.31 3.21 23.65
C VAL A 635 12.86 3.68 23.68
N ILE A 636 12.64 4.98 23.84
CA ILE A 636 11.32 5.60 23.68
C ILE A 636 11.41 6.80 22.74
N TYR A 637 10.50 6.84 21.76
CA TYR A 637 10.40 7.91 20.76
C TYR A 637 9.33 8.97 21.12
N ALA A 638 8.40 8.63 22.01
CA ALA A 638 7.18 9.39 22.27
C ALA A 638 6.96 9.74 23.77
N VAL A 639 8.01 10.16 24.47
CA VAL A 639 7.97 10.48 25.92
C VAL A 639 6.83 11.43 26.29
N GLU A 640 6.63 12.50 25.50
CA GLU A 640 5.63 13.53 25.81
C GLU A 640 4.20 13.02 25.59
N TYR A 641 3.98 12.25 24.52
CA TYR A 641 2.72 11.52 24.30
C TYR A 641 2.41 10.59 25.48
N MET A 642 3.38 9.86 26.04
CA MET A 642 3.12 8.96 27.17
C MET A 642 2.66 9.72 28.44
N LYS A 643 3.19 10.93 28.68
CA LYS A 643 2.73 11.80 29.78
C LYS A 643 1.30 12.30 29.55
N GLN A 644 0.99 12.73 28.33
CA GLN A 644 -0.35 13.23 27.99
C GLN A 644 -1.37 12.09 27.94
N LEU A 645 -0.95 10.88 27.57
CA LEU A 645 -1.75 9.65 27.58
C LEU A 645 -2.17 9.30 29.01
N VAL A 646 -1.25 9.24 29.97
CA VAL A 646 -1.64 8.91 31.36
C VAL A 646 -2.52 9.99 31.99
N ALA A 647 -2.33 11.26 31.62
CA ALA A 647 -3.24 12.34 32.03
C ALA A 647 -4.64 12.19 31.41
N LEU A 648 -4.73 11.88 30.11
CA LEU A 648 -5.99 11.64 29.39
C LEU A 648 -6.76 10.43 29.94
N LEU A 649 -6.05 9.35 30.27
CA LEU A 649 -6.61 8.15 30.88
C LEU A 649 -7.09 8.41 32.31
N ALA A 650 -6.37 9.21 33.11
CA ALA A 650 -6.76 9.55 34.47
C ALA A 650 -8.03 10.42 34.57
N VAL A 651 -8.42 11.11 33.49
CA VAL A 651 -9.64 11.94 33.40
C VAL A 651 -10.73 11.35 32.50
N THR A 652 -10.61 10.08 32.11
CA THR A 652 -11.61 9.37 31.30
C THR A 652 -12.17 8.19 32.08
N GLU A 653 -13.46 7.89 31.91
CA GLU A 653 -14.08 6.77 32.61
C GLU A 653 -13.41 5.43 32.23
N PRO A 654 -13.08 4.56 33.20
CA PRO A 654 -12.57 3.22 32.93
C PRO A 654 -13.41 2.39 31.94
N ARG A 655 -14.74 2.57 31.91
CA ARG A 655 -15.65 1.91 30.97
C ARG A 655 -15.39 2.33 29.52
N THR A 656 -15.24 3.63 29.26
CA THR A 656 -14.88 4.16 27.93
C THR A 656 -13.50 3.67 27.49
N VAL A 657 -12.51 3.64 28.39
CA VAL A 657 -11.15 3.11 28.08
C VAL A 657 -11.19 1.62 27.75
N ALA A 658 -11.94 0.82 28.52
CA ALA A 658 -12.12 -0.61 28.25
C ALA A 658 -12.86 -0.86 26.92
N ASN A 659 -13.95 -0.12 26.66
CA ASN A 659 -14.68 -0.16 25.40
C ASN A 659 -13.78 0.20 24.21
N TYR A 660 -12.92 1.21 24.36
CA TYR A 660 -11.97 1.62 23.32
C TYR A 660 -10.95 0.52 23.00
N MET A 661 -10.34 -0.07 24.03
CA MET A 661 -9.32 -1.11 23.86
C MET A 661 -9.91 -2.36 23.22
N MET A 662 -11.10 -2.78 23.66
CA MET A 662 -11.78 -3.93 23.08
C MET A 662 -12.28 -3.66 21.66
N TRP A 663 -12.81 -2.47 21.35
CA TRP A 663 -13.11 -2.06 19.98
C TRP A 663 -11.88 -2.17 19.05
N ARG A 664 -10.77 -1.53 19.44
CA ARG A 664 -9.55 -1.45 18.66
C ARG A 664 -8.91 -2.82 18.38
N PHE A 665 -9.17 -3.81 19.24
CA PHE A 665 -8.83 -5.21 19.01
C PHE A 665 -9.86 -5.93 18.13
N VAL A 666 -11.14 -5.91 18.54
CA VAL A 666 -12.22 -6.70 17.90
C VAL A 666 -12.44 -6.31 16.44
N ARG A 667 -12.26 -5.03 16.06
CA ARG A 667 -12.33 -4.59 14.65
C ARG A 667 -11.37 -5.36 13.73
N HIS A 668 -10.26 -5.87 14.26
CA HIS A 668 -9.31 -6.71 13.50
C HIS A 668 -9.67 -8.19 13.56
N ARG A 669 -10.47 -8.64 14.53
CA ARG A 669 -10.87 -10.04 14.76
C ARG A 669 -12.16 -10.44 14.03
N ILE A 670 -13.06 -9.49 13.75
CA ILE A 670 -14.26 -9.76 12.91
C ILE A 670 -13.90 -10.20 11.47
N ASN A 671 -12.68 -9.94 11.01
CA ASN A 671 -12.18 -10.47 9.73
C ASN A 671 -11.81 -11.96 9.77
N ASN A 672 -11.97 -12.64 10.91
CA ASN A 672 -11.66 -14.06 11.08
C ASN A 672 -12.85 -14.93 11.51
N VAL A 673 -14.08 -14.42 11.37
CA VAL A 673 -15.34 -15.17 11.55
C VAL A 673 -16.07 -15.31 10.19
N ASP A 674 -17.39 -15.51 10.22
CA ASP A 674 -18.25 -15.48 9.04
C ASP A 674 -18.48 -14.07 8.47
N ASP A 675 -19.19 -14.00 7.35
CA ASP A 675 -19.31 -12.82 6.49
C ASP A 675 -20.38 -11.80 6.98
N ARG A 676 -20.98 -11.97 8.17
CA ARG A 676 -22.08 -11.11 8.68
C ARG A 676 -21.73 -9.63 8.89
N PHE A 677 -20.45 -9.27 8.81
CA PHE A 677 -19.95 -7.90 8.96
C PHE A 677 -19.51 -7.28 7.62
N ASP A 678 -19.55 -8.02 6.51
CA ASP A 678 -18.99 -7.58 5.24
C ASP A 678 -19.76 -6.40 4.63
N ASP A 679 -21.06 -6.28 4.93
CA ASP A 679 -21.89 -5.12 4.62
C ASP A 679 -21.43 -3.85 5.36
N ILE A 680 -21.24 -3.94 6.68
CA ILE A 680 -20.79 -2.84 7.55
C ILE A 680 -19.37 -2.41 7.17
N LYS A 681 -18.48 -3.39 6.98
CA LYS A 681 -17.11 -3.18 6.47
C LYS A 681 -17.14 -2.48 5.11
N GLN A 682 -18.01 -2.93 4.20
CA GLN A 682 -18.05 -2.41 2.84
C GLN A 682 -18.59 -0.97 2.79
N SER A 683 -19.62 -0.63 3.55
CA SER A 683 -20.08 0.76 3.69
C SER A 683 -18.96 1.70 4.18
N PHE A 684 -18.20 1.26 5.20
CA PHE A 684 -17.07 2.03 5.72
C PHE A 684 -15.90 2.16 4.71
N TYR A 685 -15.55 1.07 4.02
CA TYR A 685 -14.49 1.10 3.00
C TYR A 685 -14.89 1.83 1.72
N HIS A 686 -16.18 1.88 1.38
CA HIS A 686 -16.71 2.73 0.32
C HIS A 686 -16.51 4.20 0.69
N ALA A 687 -16.95 4.63 1.88
CA ALA A 687 -16.79 6.01 2.33
C ALA A 687 -15.31 6.46 2.39
N LEU A 688 -14.38 5.57 2.78
CA LEU A 688 -12.96 5.90 2.93
C LEU A 688 -12.13 5.78 1.63
N PHE A 689 -12.50 4.89 0.71
CA PHE A 689 -11.67 4.52 -0.46
C PHE A 689 -12.44 4.43 -1.79
N GLY A 690 -13.74 4.71 -1.83
CA GLY A 690 -14.59 4.66 -3.03
C GLY A 690 -14.88 3.25 -3.57
N ARG A 691 -14.38 2.20 -2.91
CA ARG A 691 -14.54 0.80 -3.33
C ARG A 691 -16.03 0.45 -3.39
N GLU A 692 -16.50 -0.13 -4.50
CA GLU A 692 -17.93 -0.43 -4.71
C GLU A 692 -18.38 -1.76 -4.08
N GLU A 693 -17.55 -2.80 -4.17
CA GLU A 693 -17.88 -4.16 -3.71
C GLU A 693 -16.82 -4.73 -2.75
N SER A 694 -17.17 -5.76 -1.98
CA SER A 694 -16.20 -6.48 -1.14
C SER A 694 -15.34 -7.45 -1.96
N PRO A 695 -14.02 -7.55 -1.69
CA PRO A 695 -13.16 -8.52 -2.37
C PRO A 695 -13.57 -9.95 -2.01
N GLN A 696 -13.56 -10.82 -3.01
CA GLN A 696 -13.96 -12.23 -2.85
C GLN A 696 -13.15 -12.92 -1.75
N ARG A 697 -13.81 -13.73 -0.92
CA ARG A 697 -13.20 -14.36 0.29
C ARG A 697 -11.85 -15.03 0.03
N TRP A 698 -11.68 -15.68 -1.12
CA TRP A 698 -10.40 -16.30 -1.48
C TRP A 698 -9.25 -15.29 -1.59
N LYS A 699 -9.44 -14.09 -2.19
CA LYS A 699 -8.41 -13.03 -2.27
C LYS A 699 -7.96 -12.64 -0.85
N VAL A 700 -8.92 -12.42 0.05
CA VAL A 700 -8.66 -12.14 1.47
C VAL A 700 -7.87 -13.28 2.13
N CYS A 701 -8.23 -14.54 1.86
CA CYS A 701 -7.53 -15.70 2.40
C CYS A 701 -6.11 -15.88 1.84
N ILE A 702 -5.84 -15.57 0.57
CA ILE A 702 -4.48 -15.57 0.02
C ILE A 702 -3.61 -14.52 0.71
N ALA A 703 -4.10 -13.28 0.79
CA ALA A 703 -3.40 -12.21 1.49
C ALA A 703 -3.09 -12.60 2.95
N GLN A 704 -4.08 -13.11 3.69
CA GLN A 704 -3.90 -13.57 5.08
C GLN A 704 -2.88 -14.71 5.19
N VAL A 705 -2.92 -15.71 4.32
CA VAL A 705 -1.99 -16.85 4.36
C VAL A 705 -0.56 -16.43 3.98
N ASN A 706 -0.40 -15.51 3.02
CA ASN A 706 0.90 -14.99 2.62
C ASN A 706 1.50 -14.04 3.67
N THR A 707 0.69 -13.21 4.35
CA THR A 707 1.15 -12.41 5.50
C THR A 707 1.61 -13.29 6.67
N ASN A 708 0.86 -14.34 6.99
CA ASN A 708 1.11 -15.17 8.18
C ASN A 708 2.14 -16.30 7.96
N MET A 709 2.20 -16.87 6.75
CA MET A 709 3.03 -18.04 6.41
C MET A 709 3.82 -17.85 5.10
N GLY A 710 4.16 -16.61 4.74
CA GLY A 710 4.75 -16.24 3.44
C GLY A 710 6.06 -16.93 3.06
N MET A 711 6.84 -17.48 4.00
CA MET A 711 8.02 -18.29 3.64
C MET A 711 7.64 -19.70 3.17
N ALA A 712 6.56 -20.28 3.72
CA ALA A 712 6.02 -21.56 3.26
C ALA A 712 5.27 -21.42 1.92
N VAL A 713 4.53 -20.31 1.76
CA VAL A 713 3.91 -19.92 0.48
C VAL A 713 5.00 -19.64 -0.58
N GLY A 714 6.01 -18.85 -0.21
CA GLY A 714 7.17 -18.55 -1.04
C GLY A 714 7.95 -19.80 -1.45
N SER A 715 8.09 -20.80 -0.57
CA SER A 715 8.70 -22.10 -0.89
C SER A 715 7.98 -22.80 -2.04
N MET A 716 6.65 -22.90 -1.97
CA MET A 716 5.82 -23.49 -3.04
C MET A 716 5.88 -22.69 -4.35
N PHE A 717 5.94 -21.36 -4.25
CA PHE A 717 6.01 -20.45 -5.40
C PHE A 717 7.36 -20.54 -6.11
N VAL A 718 8.47 -20.29 -5.40
CA VAL A 718 9.83 -20.32 -5.94
C VAL A 718 10.16 -21.68 -6.55
N SER A 719 9.86 -22.78 -5.85
CA SER A 719 10.19 -24.15 -6.29
C SER A 719 9.57 -24.56 -7.64
N ARG A 720 8.59 -23.79 -8.13
CA ARG A 720 7.83 -24.04 -9.35
C ARG A 720 7.95 -22.94 -10.41
N TYR A 721 8.11 -21.69 -10.01
CA TYR A 721 7.88 -20.52 -10.87
C TYR A 721 9.04 -19.52 -10.93
N PHE A 722 10.18 -19.78 -10.28
CA PHE A 722 11.31 -18.85 -10.26
C PHE A 722 12.63 -19.51 -10.72
N ASP A 723 13.24 -18.94 -11.75
CA ASP A 723 14.51 -19.41 -12.33
C ASP A 723 15.74 -18.74 -11.68
N ASP A 724 16.76 -19.54 -11.36
CA ASP A 724 18.06 -19.07 -10.87
C ASP A 724 18.78 -18.14 -11.85
N ASN A 725 18.52 -18.19 -13.15
CA ASN A 725 19.08 -17.20 -14.08
C ASN A 725 18.54 -15.78 -13.78
N SER A 726 17.28 -15.64 -13.39
CA SER A 726 16.69 -14.36 -12.96
C SER A 726 17.37 -13.84 -11.70
N LYS A 727 17.76 -14.73 -10.77
CA LYS A 727 18.58 -14.39 -9.59
C LYS A 727 19.94 -13.85 -10.02
N ARG A 728 20.65 -14.55 -10.91
CA ARG A 728 22.00 -14.18 -11.40
C ARG A 728 22.03 -12.89 -12.22
N ASP A 729 21.07 -12.70 -13.13
CA ASP A 729 21.01 -11.51 -13.99
C ASP A 729 20.63 -10.25 -13.19
N THR A 730 19.72 -10.36 -12.22
CA THR A 730 19.40 -9.27 -11.29
C THR A 730 20.60 -8.92 -10.40
N MET A 731 21.39 -9.92 -9.96
CA MET A 731 22.63 -9.65 -9.21
C MET A 731 23.66 -8.87 -10.05
N ARG A 732 23.87 -9.26 -11.32
CA ARG A 732 24.78 -8.54 -12.24
C ARG A 732 24.34 -7.08 -12.42
N MET A 733 23.05 -6.88 -12.71
CA MET A 733 22.46 -5.56 -12.88
C MET A 733 22.63 -4.68 -11.63
N THR A 734 22.49 -5.24 -10.42
CA THR A 734 22.74 -4.48 -9.19
C THR A 734 24.19 -4.04 -9.05
N HIS A 735 25.17 -4.85 -9.43
CA HIS A 735 26.57 -4.45 -9.41
C HIS A 735 26.89 -3.38 -10.48
N GLU A 736 26.23 -3.44 -11.64
CA GLU A 736 26.30 -2.41 -12.69
C GLU A 736 25.72 -1.06 -12.21
N LEU A 737 24.60 -1.08 -11.47
CA LEU A 737 24.04 0.14 -10.85
C LEU A 737 24.87 0.66 -9.67
N GLN A 738 25.42 -0.22 -8.83
CA GLN A 738 26.40 0.19 -7.80
C GLN A 738 27.62 0.88 -8.44
N GLN A 739 28.05 0.42 -9.62
CA GLN A 739 29.12 1.08 -10.36
C GLN A 739 28.68 2.44 -10.93
N ALA A 740 27.50 2.52 -11.53
CA ALA A 740 26.96 3.80 -12.01
C ALA A 740 26.84 4.84 -10.88
N PHE A 741 26.36 4.45 -9.70
CA PHE A 741 26.29 5.35 -8.55
C PHE A 741 27.68 5.77 -8.04
N ARG A 742 28.68 4.87 -7.99
CA ARG A 742 30.08 5.25 -7.70
C ARG A 742 30.63 6.26 -8.70
N ASP A 743 30.31 6.13 -9.98
CA ASP A 743 30.77 7.07 -11.01
C ASP A 743 30.04 8.42 -10.96
N ILE A 744 28.76 8.45 -10.51
CA ILE A 744 28.07 9.69 -10.15
C ILE A 744 28.72 10.34 -8.91
N LEU A 745 28.96 9.60 -7.81
CA LEU A 745 29.60 10.13 -6.59
C LEU A 745 30.92 10.86 -6.87
N LYS A 746 31.73 10.37 -7.82
CA LYS A 746 32.97 11.02 -8.27
C LYS A 746 32.70 12.39 -8.89
N THR A 747 31.70 12.48 -9.79
CA THR A 747 31.36 13.71 -10.53
C THR A 747 30.51 14.71 -9.74
N THR A 748 29.85 14.29 -8.66
CA THR A 748 29.08 15.15 -7.75
C THR A 748 29.87 16.36 -7.26
N ASP A 749 29.37 17.58 -7.48
CA ASP A 749 30.06 18.85 -7.18
C ASP A 749 29.95 19.30 -5.71
N TRP A 750 28.89 18.87 -5.03
CA TRP A 750 28.48 19.40 -3.72
C TRP A 750 28.95 18.57 -2.51
N LEU A 751 29.51 17.38 -2.76
CA LEU A 751 30.13 16.56 -1.74
C LEU A 751 31.63 16.86 -1.64
N ASP A 752 32.12 17.09 -0.43
CA ASP A 752 33.55 17.08 -0.13
C ASP A 752 34.15 15.67 -0.28
N GLN A 753 35.46 15.59 -0.51
CA GLN A 753 36.15 14.33 -0.78
C GLN A 753 36.04 13.30 0.36
N THR A 754 35.96 13.73 1.62
CA THR A 754 35.80 12.82 2.76
C THR A 754 34.41 12.20 2.75
N THR A 755 33.37 13.01 2.54
CA THR A 755 31.98 12.52 2.46
C THR A 755 31.78 11.64 1.22
N LYS A 756 32.45 11.91 0.09
CA LYS A 756 32.47 11.00 -1.08
C LYS A 756 33.04 9.61 -0.75
N LEU A 757 34.18 9.55 -0.08
CA LEU A 757 34.83 8.28 0.27
C LEU A 757 33.97 7.45 1.23
N LEU A 758 33.35 8.08 2.23
CA LEU A 758 32.42 7.40 3.15
C LEU A 758 31.11 6.97 2.46
N ALA A 759 30.64 7.72 1.46
CA ALA A 759 29.51 7.30 0.64
C ALA A 759 29.86 6.07 -0.21
N GLU A 760 31.04 6.06 -0.83
CA GLU A 760 31.55 4.89 -1.59
C GLU A 760 31.75 3.67 -0.70
N GLU A 761 32.29 3.83 0.51
CA GLU A 761 32.34 2.77 1.53
C GLU A 761 30.94 2.20 1.82
N LYS A 762 29.95 3.07 2.05
CA LYS A 762 28.57 2.64 2.30
C LYS A 762 27.95 1.87 1.14
N VAL A 763 28.19 2.30 -0.11
CA VAL A 763 27.73 1.55 -1.32
C VAL A 763 28.36 0.17 -1.38
N ASN A 764 29.67 0.09 -1.11
CA ASN A 764 30.42 -1.17 -1.16
C ASN A 764 30.03 -2.12 0.00
N ALA A 765 29.54 -1.59 1.11
CA ALA A 765 28.98 -2.34 2.23
C ALA A 765 27.49 -2.73 2.06
N MET A 766 26.81 -2.28 0.99
CA MET A 766 25.38 -2.62 0.78
C MET A 766 25.21 -4.11 0.48
N SER A 767 24.47 -4.79 1.35
CA SER A 767 24.13 -6.20 1.19
C SER A 767 22.87 -6.39 0.33
N LEU A 768 22.83 -7.46 -0.45
CA LEU A 768 21.80 -7.70 -1.48
C LEU A 768 21.04 -9.01 -1.20
N LYS A 769 19.73 -8.98 -1.39
CA LYS A 769 18.82 -10.13 -1.23
C LYS A 769 17.87 -10.19 -2.43
N ILE A 770 18.00 -11.22 -3.27
CA ILE A 770 17.25 -11.37 -4.53
C ILE A 770 16.51 -12.71 -4.55
N GLY A 771 15.24 -12.66 -4.97
CA GLY A 771 14.35 -13.82 -5.07
C GLY A 771 13.84 -14.26 -3.69
N TYR A 772 14.67 -14.98 -2.95
CA TYR A 772 14.25 -15.73 -1.77
C TYR A 772 15.43 -16.09 -0.84
N PRO A 773 15.16 -16.36 0.46
CA PRO A 773 16.12 -17.01 1.35
C PRO A 773 16.29 -18.48 0.99
N ASP A 774 17.52 -18.96 0.84
CA ASP A 774 17.79 -20.33 0.37
C ASP A 774 17.23 -21.42 1.33
N PHE A 775 17.12 -21.12 2.63
CA PHE A 775 16.53 -22.03 3.63
C PHE A 775 15.09 -22.48 3.30
N ILE A 776 14.31 -21.72 2.53
CA ILE A 776 12.92 -22.11 2.21
C ILE A 776 12.85 -23.31 1.26
N LEU A 777 13.97 -23.68 0.62
CA LEU A 777 14.08 -24.87 -0.20
C LEU A 777 14.56 -26.10 0.59
N ASN A 778 15.06 -25.90 1.83
CA ASN A 778 15.27 -26.99 2.78
C ASN A 778 13.98 -27.20 3.60
N ALA A 779 13.38 -28.38 3.46
CA ALA A 779 12.17 -28.74 4.18
C ALA A 779 12.38 -28.77 5.72
N GLU A 780 13.59 -29.08 6.20
CA GLU A 780 13.87 -29.15 7.64
C GLU A 780 13.90 -27.74 8.28
N GLU A 781 14.73 -26.84 7.76
CA GLU A 781 14.81 -25.43 8.23
C GLU A 781 13.48 -24.70 8.09
N LEU A 782 12.72 -24.96 7.00
CA LEU A 782 11.40 -24.39 6.81
C LEU A 782 10.36 -24.92 7.81
N ASN A 783 10.41 -26.21 8.15
CA ASN A 783 9.51 -26.82 9.12
C ASN A 783 9.87 -26.43 10.56
N GLU A 784 11.16 -26.27 10.88
CA GLU A 784 11.64 -25.72 12.15
C GLU A 784 11.10 -24.30 12.37
N LYS A 785 11.23 -23.43 11.35
CA LYS A 785 10.72 -22.05 11.39
C LYS A 785 9.24 -21.95 11.79
N TYR A 786 8.43 -22.94 11.41
CA TYR A 786 7.00 -23.01 11.71
C TYR A 786 6.65 -24.09 12.74
N ALA A 787 7.61 -24.63 13.48
CA ALA A 787 7.39 -25.72 14.44
C ALA A 787 6.47 -25.30 15.59
N GLY A 788 6.66 -24.08 16.11
CA GLY A 788 5.89 -23.50 17.22
C GLY A 788 4.50 -22.96 16.86
N ILE A 789 3.95 -23.31 15.69
CA ILE A 789 2.59 -22.96 15.26
C ILE A 789 1.80 -24.24 14.96
N ASP A 790 0.60 -24.37 15.56
CA ASP A 790 -0.35 -25.44 15.22
C ASP A 790 -1.52 -24.87 14.41
N ILE A 791 -1.90 -25.56 13.32
CA ILE A 791 -2.87 -25.09 12.32
C ILE A 791 -3.83 -26.24 11.98
N HIS A 792 -5.10 -26.09 12.34
CA HIS A 792 -6.15 -27.07 12.05
C HIS A 792 -6.99 -26.63 10.85
N PRO A 793 -7.34 -27.51 9.88
CA PRO A 793 -8.10 -27.12 8.68
C PRO A 793 -9.52 -26.59 8.94
N ASP A 794 -9.99 -26.64 10.20
CA ASP A 794 -11.36 -26.32 10.62
C ASP A 794 -11.43 -25.22 11.72
N LYS A 795 -10.32 -24.51 11.95
CA LYS A 795 -10.16 -23.55 13.08
C LYS A 795 -9.57 -22.20 12.70
N TYR A 796 -10.12 -21.52 11.70
CA TYR A 796 -9.52 -20.29 11.16
C TYR A 796 -9.26 -19.19 12.21
N PHE A 797 -10.22 -18.96 13.11
CA PHE A 797 -10.08 -17.98 14.17
C PHE A 797 -8.91 -18.33 15.10
N GLU A 798 -8.89 -19.56 15.65
CA GLU A 798 -7.83 -20.02 16.55
C GLU A 798 -6.47 -20.14 15.85
N ASN A 799 -6.43 -20.59 14.59
CA ASN A 799 -5.22 -20.61 13.77
C ASN A 799 -4.60 -19.20 13.67
N THR A 800 -5.44 -18.19 13.44
CA THR A 800 -4.97 -16.80 13.32
C THR A 800 -4.45 -16.28 14.67
N LEU A 801 -5.11 -16.60 15.79
CA LEU A 801 -4.60 -16.28 17.12
C LEU A 801 -3.28 -16.99 17.43
N ASN A 802 -3.14 -18.26 17.07
CA ASN A 802 -1.91 -19.04 17.24
C ASN A 802 -0.73 -18.39 16.49
N VAL A 803 -0.93 -17.94 15.24
CA VAL A 803 0.11 -17.22 14.49
C VAL A 803 0.45 -15.88 15.14
N LEU A 804 -0.55 -15.09 15.55
CA LEU A 804 -0.31 -13.79 16.19
C LEU A 804 0.48 -13.92 17.50
N LEU A 805 0.10 -14.89 18.35
CA LEU A 805 0.82 -15.24 19.59
C LEU A 805 2.26 -15.70 19.32
N HIS A 806 2.45 -16.54 18.31
CA HIS A 806 3.78 -17.02 17.92
C HIS A 806 4.64 -15.88 17.38
N THR A 807 4.11 -15.04 16.48
CA THR A 807 4.82 -13.88 15.91
C THR A 807 5.25 -12.90 16.99
N ALA A 808 4.38 -12.55 17.93
CA ALA A 808 4.74 -11.70 19.06
C ALA A 808 5.82 -12.36 19.95
N LYS A 809 5.70 -13.66 20.26
CA LYS A 809 6.73 -14.39 21.04
C LYS A 809 8.09 -14.38 20.33
N MET A 810 8.12 -14.71 19.04
CA MET A 810 9.35 -14.74 18.23
C MET A 810 9.92 -13.34 17.94
N GLU A 811 9.15 -12.28 18.13
CA GLU A 811 9.66 -10.91 18.15
C GLU A 811 10.37 -10.60 19.47
N GLN A 812 9.69 -10.80 20.60
CA GLN A 812 10.23 -10.47 21.92
C GLN A 812 11.42 -11.36 22.29
N ALA A 813 11.48 -12.60 21.79
CA ALA A 813 12.61 -13.53 21.98
C ALA A 813 13.94 -13.05 21.40
N LYS A 814 13.94 -12.08 20.47
CA LYS A 814 15.16 -11.47 19.91
C LYS A 814 15.90 -10.61 20.94
N LEU A 815 15.30 -10.31 22.09
CA LEU A 815 15.91 -9.47 23.11
C LEU A 815 17.14 -10.18 23.69
N HIS A 816 18.24 -9.43 23.84
CA HIS A 816 19.56 -9.96 24.19
C HIS A 816 20.23 -10.85 23.11
N GLU A 817 19.54 -11.21 22.02
CA GLU A 817 20.19 -11.77 20.82
C GLU A 817 20.87 -10.67 20.00
N ARG A 818 21.97 -11.00 19.31
CA ARG A 818 22.61 -10.14 18.32
C ARG A 818 21.72 -10.02 17.08
N VAL A 819 21.64 -8.83 16.48
CA VAL A 819 20.84 -8.56 15.27
C VAL A 819 21.37 -9.39 14.09
N ASN A 820 20.63 -10.42 13.70
CA ASN A 820 20.96 -11.18 12.50
C ASN A 820 20.66 -10.33 11.23
N LYS A 821 21.72 -9.77 10.65
CA LYS A 821 21.67 -8.98 9.42
C LYS A 821 21.43 -9.81 8.15
N THR A 822 21.63 -11.14 8.16
CA THR A 822 21.34 -12.00 6.99
C THR A 822 19.86 -12.38 6.86
N ASN A 823 19.10 -12.35 7.96
CA ASN A 823 17.67 -12.68 8.02
C ASN A 823 16.80 -11.79 7.11
N TRP A 824 16.02 -12.41 6.24
CA TRP A 824 15.00 -11.75 5.42
C TRP A 824 13.82 -11.27 6.28
N GLN A 825 13.28 -10.09 5.94
CA GLN A 825 12.11 -9.50 6.60
C GLN A 825 10.81 -9.66 5.77
N THR A 826 10.94 -10.01 4.49
CA THR A 826 9.87 -10.02 3.48
C THR A 826 9.70 -11.42 2.88
N ALA A 827 8.47 -11.84 2.60
CA ALA A 827 8.18 -13.10 1.92
C ALA A 827 8.52 -13.05 0.41
N PRO A 828 8.99 -14.15 -0.21
CA PRO A 828 9.35 -14.18 -1.64
C PRO A 828 8.20 -13.82 -2.60
N ALA A 829 6.98 -14.23 -2.27
CA ALA A 829 5.80 -14.02 -3.10
C ALA A 829 5.15 -12.65 -2.81
N ILE A 830 5.90 -11.56 -3.03
CA ILE A 830 5.42 -10.17 -2.85
C ILE A 830 5.87 -9.32 -4.06
N VAL A 831 4.95 -8.50 -4.59
CA VAL A 831 5.23 -7.53 -5.66
C VAL A 831 5.59 -6.17 -5.05
N ASN A 832 6.85 -6.05 -4.60
CA ASN A 832 7.44 -4.79 -4.10
C ASN A 832 8.99 -4.89 -4.00
N ALA A 833 9.66 -3.80 -3.62
CA ALA A 833 11.07 -3.77 -3.22
C ALA A 833 11.26 -3.03 -1.89
N TYR A 834 12.43 -3.17 -1.23
CA TYR A 834 12.70 -2.59 0.09
C TYR A 834 14.19 -2.35 0.41
N TYR A 835 14.51 -1.19 1.00
CA TYR A 835 15.79 -0.89 1.65
C TYR A 835 15.68 -0.87 3.19
N SER A 836 16.53 -1.65 3.87
CA SER A 836 16.57 -1.78 5.32
C SER A 836 17.74 -0.99 5.92
N ARG A 837 17.43 0.20 6.45
CA ARG A 837 18.39 1.22 6.92
C ARG A 837 19.37 0.66 7.97
N ASN A 838 18.88 -0.04 8.99
CA ASN A 838 19.68 -0.65 10.06
C ASN A 838 20.52 -1.87 9.60
N LYS A 839 20.34 -2.35 8.38
CA LYS A 839 21.09 -3.49 7.81
C LYS A 839 22.01 -3.10 6.64
N ASN A 840 21.92 -1.85 6.17
CA ASN A 840 22.47 -1.41 4.88
C ASN A 840 22.16 -2.45 3.78
N GLN A 841 20.88 -2.80 3.61
CA GLN A 841 20.46 -3.99 2.85
C GLN A 841 19.31 -3.70 1.89
N ILE A 842 19.45 -4.14 0.65
CA ILE A 842 18.44 -4.06 -0.40
C ILE A 842 17.78 -5.44 -0.59
N MET A 843 16.44 -5.49 -0.70
CA MET A 843 15.65 -6.72 -0.83
C MET A 843 14.66 -6.68 -2.02
N PHE A 844 14.81 -7.62 -2.96
CA PHE A 844 13.88 -7.90 -4.06
C PHE A 844 13.30 -9.30 -3.92
N PRO A 845 12.04 -9.46 -3.47
CA PRO A 845 11.33 -10.73 -3.51
C PRO A 845 11.13 -11.23 -4.94
N ALA A 846 11.02 -12.56 -5.12
CA ALA A 846 10.75 -13.19 -6.40
C ALA A 846 9.50 -12.64 -7.12
N GLY A 847 8.49 -12.19 -6.37
CA GLY A 847 7.24 -11.66 -6.91
C GLY A 847 7.33 -10.36 -7.72
N ILE A 848 8.41 -9.57 -7.64
CA ILE A 848 8.60 -8.39 -8.52
C ILE A 848 9.40 -8.69 -9.80
N LEU A 849 10.04 -9.86 -9.89
CA LEU A 849 10.94 -10.24 -10.98
C LEU A 849 10.19 -10.86 -12.16
N GLN A 850 9.19 -10.13 -12.64
CA GLN A 850 8.27 -10.48 -13.73
C GLN A 850 7.99 -9.25 -14.63
N PRO A 851 7.40 -9.42 -15.83
CA PRO A 851 6.97 -8.29 -16.66
C PRO A 851 6.04 -7.31 -15.92
N PRO A 852 6.09 -5.99 -16.19
CA PRO A 852 7.00 -5.31 -17.12
C PRO A 852 8.37 -4.98 -16.51
N PHE A 853 8.63 -5.31 -15.24
CA PHE A 853 9.88 -5.01 -14.56
C PHE A 853 11.07 -5.81 -15.10
N TYR A 854 10.89 -7.12 -15.26
CA TYR A 854 11.95 -8.02 -15.69
C TYR A 854 11.46 -9.16 -16.61
N HIS A 855 12.19 -9.43 -17.68
CA HIS A 855 12.12 -10.70 -18.40
C HIS A 855 13.46 -11.03 -19.07
N ARG A 856 13.89 -12.30 -18.98
CA ARG A 856 15.16 -12.80 -19.56
C ARG A 856 15.33 -12.51 -21.07
N TYR A 857 14.21 -12.44 -21.79
CA TYR A 857 14.14 -12.22 -23.24
C TYR A 857 13.79 -10.78 -23.67
N PHE A 858 13.48 -9.90 -22.72
CA PHE A 858 13.30 -8.48 -23.06
C PHE A 858 14.63 -7.83 -23.46
N PRO A 859 14.60 -6.77 -24.30
CA PRO A 859 15.69 -5.82 -24.40
C PRO A 859 16.21 -5.41 -23.01
N LYS A 860 17.52 -5.17 -22.90
CA LYS A 860 18.11 -4.67 -21.66
C LYS A 860 17.56 -3.28 -21.33
N SER A 861 17.24 -2.44 -22.31
CA SER A 861 16.49 -1.18 -22.13
C SER A 861 15.23 -1.33 -21.28
N LEU A 862 14.39 -2.34 -21.53
CA LEU A 862 13.19 -2.57 -20.73
C LEU A 862 13.56 -3.04 -19.31
N ASN A 863 14.50 -3.98 -19.19
CA ASN A 863 14.92 -4.52 -17.90
C ASN A 863 15.57 -3.42 -17.01
N PHE A 864 16.45 -2.58 -17.57
CA PHE A 864 17.01 -1.42 -16.89
C PHE A 864 15.95 -0.36 -16.60
N GLY A 865 15.03 -0.07 -17.52
CA GLY A 865 13.94 0.89 -17.33
C GLY A 865 12.84 0.43 -16.36
N GLY A 866 12.76 -0.89 -16.13
CA GLY A 866 11.90 -1.56 -15.17
C GLY A 866 12.65 -1.87 -13.87
N ILE A 867 13.07 -3.12 -13.68
CA ILE A 867 13.72 -3.57 -12.45
C ILE A 867 15.00 -2.79 -12.14
N GLY A 868 15.76 -2.33 -13.16
CA GLY A 868 16.94 -1.48 -12.95
C GLY A 868 16.61 -0.17 -12.23
N VAL A 869 15.55 0.55 -12.62
CA VAL A 869 15.12 1.78 -11.92
C VAL A 869 14.74 1.45 -10.47
N VAL A 870 14.04 0.34 -10.23
CA VAL A 870 13.70 -0.10 -8.87
C VAL A 870 14.96 -0.46 -8.06
N ILE A 871 15.97 -1.07 -8.68
CA ILE A 871 17.27 -1.33 -8.03
C ILE A 871 17.96 -0.02 -7.63
N GLY A 872 17.96 0.97 -8.53
CA GLY A 872 18.50 2.30 -8.25
C GLY A 872 17.70 3.07 -7.19
N HIS A 873 16.38 2.88 -7.12
CA HIS A 873 15.51 3.47 -6.08
C HIS A 873 15.93 2.98 -4.69
N GLU A 874 16.01 1.66 -4.49
CA GLU A 874 16.43 1.08 -3.21
C GLU A 874 17.89 1.37 -2.83
N LEU A 875 18.79 1.49 -3.82
CA LEU A 875 20.16 1.96 -3.58
C LEU A 875 20.14 3.41 -3.07
N THR A 876 19.35 4.27 -3.72
CA THR A 876 19.22 5.69 -3.35
C THR A 876 18.58 5.89 -1.98
N HIS A 877 17.74 4.97 -1.49
CA HIS A 877 17.27 4.98 -0.09
C HIS A 877 18.37 4.85 0.96
N GLY A 878 19.57 4.37 0.59
CA GLY A 878 20.77 4.48 1.42
C GLY A 878 21.26 5.92 1.64
N PHE A 879 20.79 6.85 0.80
CA PHE A 879 21.27 8.22 0.70
C PHE A 879 20.13 9.27 0.59
N ASP A 880 18.88 8.87 0.88
CA ASP A 880 17.74 9.79 1.04
C ASP A 880 17.84 10.62 2.33
N ASP A 881 16.82 11.45 2.62
CA ASP A 881 16.77 12.35 3.78
C ASP A 881 16.97 11.66 5.15
N LYS A 882 16.54 10.39 5.26
CA LYS A 882 16.71 9.55 6.45
C LYS A 882 17.89 8.59 6.29
N GLY A 883 18.11 8.05 5.10
CA GLY A 883 19.14 7.07 4.75
C GLY A 883 20.55 7.62 4.97
N ARG A 884 20.78 8.89 4.60
CA ARG A 884 22.05 9.60 4.82
C ARG A 884 22.44 9.76 6.29
N LEU A 885 21.54 9.49 7.23
CA LEU A 885 21.81 9.56 8.67
C LEU A 885 22.48 8.28 9.21
N PHE A 886 22.37 7.16 8.47
CA PHE A 886 22.93 5.86 8.84
C PHE A 886 24.25 5.63 8.12
N ASP A 887 25.23 5.04 8.79
CA ASP A 887 26.55 4.70 8.23
C ASP A 887 26.54 3.45 7.32
N SER A 888 27.73 2.96 6.96
CA SER A 888 27.97 1.71 6.19
C SER A 888 27.50 0.44 6.91
N ASN A 889 27.39 0.47 8.24
CA ASN A 889 27.02 -0.67 9.08
C ASN A 889 25.52 -0.67 9.45
N GLY A 890 24.85 0.48 9.37
CA GLY A 890 23.46 0.68 9.75
C GLY A 890 23.23 1.45 11.05
N ASN A 891 24.20 2.22 11.56
CA ASN A 891 24.08 3.01 12.80
C ASN A 891 23.86 4.50 12.51
N ILE A 892 22.94 5.15 13.24
CA ILE A 892 22.59 6.57 13.07
C ILE A 892 23.59 7.48 13.81
N HIS A 893 24.45 8.17 13.07
CA HIS A 893 25.39 9.16 13.60
C HIS A 893 25.79 10.22 12.55
N LYS A 894 26.53 11.26 12.94
CA LYS A 894 27.03 12.27 11.99
C LYS A 894 28.34 11.79 11.35
N TRP A 895 28.23 11.22 10.16
CA TRP A 895 29.38 10.84 9.31
C TRP A 895 29.61 11.80 8.13
N TRP A 896 28.76 12.82 7.93
CA TRP A 896 28.90 13.85 6.89
C TRP A 896 29.45 15.16 7.45
N THR A 897 30.18 15.93 6.63
CA THR A 897 30.56 17.31 6.98
C THR A 897 29.37 18.26 6.89
N ASP A 898 29.43 19.37 7.63
CA ASP A 898 28.37 20.40 7.57
C ASP A 898 28.28 21.09 6.20
N SER A 899 29.34 21.06 5.40
CA SER A 899 29.33 21.48 3.99
C SER A 899 28.48 20.54 3.13
N SER A 900 28.72 19.22 3.21
CA SER A 900 27.97 18.22 2.45
C SER A 900 26.51 18.12 2.90
N ILE A 901 26.23 18.29 4.20
CA ILE A 901 24.86 18.38 4.72
C ILE A 901 24.11 19.56 4.09
N ARG A 902 24.69 20.76 4.07
CA ARG A 902 24.08 21.92 3.38
C ARG A 902 23.94 21.69 1.88
N GLY A 903 24.95 21.11 1.22
CA GLY A 903 24.91 20.81 -0.22
C GLY A 903 23.75 19.88 -0.61
N PHE A 904 23.40 18.93 0.26
CA PHE A 904 22.19 18.09 0.14
C PHE A 904 20.92 18.85 0.46
N ASP A 905 20.84 19.54 1.61
CA ASP A 905 19.63 20.24 2.04
C ASP A 905 19.23 21.36 1.06
N ASP A 906 20.20 21.96 0.36
CA ASP A 906 19.99 22.91 -0.74
C ASP A 906 19.35 22.26 -1.98
N ARG A 907 19.69 21.00 -2.28
CA ARG A 907 19.20 20.25 -3.45
C ARG A 907 17.89 19.52 -3.15
N ALA A 908 17.74 18.95 -1.96
CA ALA A 908 16.48 18.39 -1.47
C ALA A 908 15.36 19.44 -1.48
N ARG A 909 15.65 20.70 -1.09
CA ARG A 909 14.71 21.82 -1.22
C ARG A 909 14.24 22.07 -2.66
N CYS A 910 15.05 21.75 -3.68
CA CYS A 910 14.59 21.82 -5.08
C CYS A 910 13.49 20.79 -5.35
N ILE A 911 13.69 19.53 -4.95
CA ILE A 911 12.71 18.44 -5.08
C ILE A 911 11.43 18.76 -4.28
N ILE A 912 11.56 19.23 -3.03
CA ILE A 912 10.44 19.63 -2.18
C ILE A 912 9.60 20.72 -2.87
N SER A 913 10.24 21.78 -3.39
CA SER A 913 9.54 22.87 -4.09
C SER A 913 8.94 22.45 -5.43
N GLN A 914 9.57 21.53 -6.17
CA GLN A 914 9.06 21.00 -7.43
C GLN A 914 7.78 20.20 -7.20
N TYR A 915 7.85 19.18 -6.34
CA TYR A 915 6.71 18.29 -6.11
C TYR A 915 5.59 18.98 -5.33
N GLY A 916 5.93 19.90 -4.42
CA GLY A 916 4.95 20.76 -3.73
C GLY A 916 4.19 21.73 -4.64
N ASN A 917 4.60 21.88 -5.90
CA ASN A 917 3.90 22.68 -6.92
C ASN A 917 3.01 21.82 -7.86
N TYR A 918 2.92 20.50 -7.64
CA TYR A 918 1.99 19.64 -8.37
C TYR A 918 0.65 19.54 -7.65
N THR A 919 -0.43 19.87 -8.35
CA THR A 919 -1.81 19.71 -7.88
C THR A 919 -2.47 18.53 -8.58
N VAL A 920 -3.13 17.67 -7.79
CA VAL A 920 -3.89 16.52 -8.27
C VAL A 920 -5.27 17.00 -8.71
N GLU A 921 -5.42 17.21 -10.02
CA GLU A 921 -6.57 17.82 -10.71
C GLU A 921 -7.91 17.15 -10.31
N GLU A 922 -7.87 15.84 -10.07
CA GLU A 922 -9.00 14.97 -9.76
C GLU A 922 -9.61 15.24 -8.37
N VAL A 923 -8.89 15.90 -7.47
CA VAL A 923 -9.33 16.18 -6.09
C VAL A 923 -9.04 17.61 -5.59
N GLY A 924 -8.28 18.41 -6.36
CA GLY A 924 -7.94 19.80 -6.03
C GLY A 924 -6.86 19.98 -4.95
N ILE A 925 -6.04 18.95 -4.68
CA ILE A 925 -5.07 18.93 -3.57
C ILE A 925 -3.63 18.96 -4.11
N ALA A 926 -2.78 19.82 -3.55
CA ALA A 926 -1.35 19.86 -3.84
C ALA A 926 -0.60 18.71 -3.13
N LEU A 927 0.42 18.13 -3.77
CA LEU A 927 1.27 17.12 -3.12
C LEU A 927 2.06 17.75 -1.96
N ASN A 928 2.22 17.01 -0.86
CA ASN A 928 3.16 17.40 0.18
C ASN A 928 4.59 17.01 -0.26
N GLY A 929 5.33 17.99 -0.79
CA GLY A 929 6.72 17.81 -1.23
C GLY A 929 7.70 17.45 -0.12
N GLU A 930 7.39 17.75 1.15
CA GLU A 930 8.24 17.44 2.31
C GLU A 930 8.03 15.99 2.79
N SER A 931 6.78 15.51 2.87
CA SER A 931 6.52 14.11 3.23
C SER A 931 6.99 13.13 2.15
N THR A 932 6.91 13.53 0.88
CA THR A 932 7.31 12.71 -0.28
C THR A 932 8.79 12.81 -0.66
N GLN A 933 9.58 13.67 0.00
CA GLN A 933 10.94 14.01 -0.45
C GLN A 933 11.86 12.80 -0.63
N GLY A 934 11.81 11.81 0.27
CA GLY A 934 12.70 10.66 0.24
C GLY A 934 12.44 9.75 -0.97
N GLU A 935 11.17 9.49 -1.26
CA GLU A 935 10.74 8.70 -2.43
C GLU A 935 11.03 9.43 -3.73
N ASN A 936 10.79 10.75 -3.78
CA ASN A 936 11.08 11.57 -4.94
C ASN A 936 12.60 11.64 -5.22
N ILE A 937 13.44 11.74 -4.18
CA ILE A 937 14.91 11.67 -4.30
C ILE A 937 15.33 10.29 -4.82
N ALA A 938 14.70 9.21 -4.34
CA ALA A 938 14.98 7.85 -4.76
C ALA A 938 14.56 7.55 -6.21
N ASP A 939 13.41 8.04 -6.67
CA ASP A 939 12.99 7.98 -8.09
C ASP A 939 14.03 8.65 -9.00
N ASN A 940 14.46 9.86 -8.63
CA ASN A 940 15.38 10.68 -9.43
C ASN A 940 16.80 10.11 -9.49
N GLY A 941 17.32 9.65 -8.35
CA GLY A 941 18.61 8.94 -8.30
C GLY A 941 18.54 7.60 -9.04
N GLY A 942 17.47 6.83 -8.84
CA GLY A 942 17.32 5.49 -9.39
C GLY A 942 17.20 5.47 -10.91
N LEU A 943 16.38 6.36 -11.48
CA LEU A 943 16.28 6.51 -12.94
C LEU A 943 17.64 6.84 -13.57
N ARG A 944 18.38 7.78 -12.96
CA ARG A 944 19.69 8.21 -13.46
C ARG A 944 20.73 7.08 -13.40
N GLN A 945 20.81 6.37 -12.28
CA GLN A 945 21.70 5.22 -12.12
C GLN A 945 21.39 4.12 -13.15
N ALA A 946 20.12 3.76 -13.31
CA ALA A 946 19.68 2.74 -14.25
C ALA A 946 19.98 3.12 -15.71
N PHE A 947 19.76 4.38 -16.09
CA PHE A 947 20.08 4.85 -17.44
C PHE A 947 21.60 4.89 -17.69
N HIS A 948 22.39 5.33 -16.70
CA HIS A 948 23.85 5.43 -16.84
C HIS A 948 24.49 4.02 -16.87
N ALA A 949 23.97 3.07 -16.10
CA ALA A 949 24.32 1.65 -16.21
C ALA A 949 23.93 1.05 -17.57
N TYR A 950 22.74 1.35 -18.09
CA TYR A 950 22.29 0.89 -19.41
C TYR A 950 23.15 1.44 -20.55
N MET A 951 23.46 2.75 -20.56
CA MET A 951 24.33 3.36 -21.56
C MET A 951 25.76 2.81 -21.50
N ARG A 952 26.24 2.46 -20.31
CA ARG A 952 27.50 1.72 -20.14
C ARG A 952 27.41 0.33 -20.76
N TRP A 953 26.38 -0.44 -20.44
CA TRP A 953 26.16 -1.78 -20.99
C TRP A 953 26.08 -1.78 -22.53
N LEU A 954 25.42 -0.79 -23.14
CA LEU A 954 25.38 -0.60 -24.60
C LEU A 954 26.77 -0.43 -25.22
N ASN A 955 27.63 0.38 -24.59
CA ASN A 955 28.99 0.63 -25.07
C ASN A 955 29.91 -0.58 -24.89
N GLU A 956 29.72 -1.34 -23.81
CA GLU A 956 30.50 -2.55 -23.50
C GLU A 956 30.02 -3.77 -24.32
N ASN A 957 28.78 -3.78 -24.84
CA ASN A 957 28.16 -4.90 -25.57
C ASN A 957 27.61 -4.52 -26.97
N PRO A 958 28.43 -3.97 -27.90
CA PRO A 958 27.98 -3.36 -29.17
C PRO A 958 27.36 -4.35 -30.18
N ASN A 959 27.46 -5.65 -29.96
CA ASN A 959 26.76 -6.65 -30.78
C ASN A 959 25.32 -6.88 -30.29
N GLU A 960 25.10 -6.96 -28.97
CA GLU A 960 23.77 -7.09 -28.36
C GLU A 960 22.96 -5.79 -28.46
N ALA A 961 23.63 -4.63 -28.45
CA ALA A 961 23.01 -3.31 -28.64
C ALA A 961 22.17 -3.18 -29.93
N LYS A 962 22.43 -4.01 -30.95
CA LYS A 962 21.64 -4.07 -32.21
C LYS A 962 20.27 -4.72 -32.03
N ASP A 963 20.09 -5.49 -30.97
CA ASP A 963 18.90 -6.29 -30.65
C ASP A 963 18.11 -5.68 -29.47
N GLU A 964 18.14 -4.35 -29.37
CA GLU A 964 17.44 -3.58 -28.34
C GLU A 964 16.07 -3.05 -28.80
N MET A 965 15.76 -3.10 -30.10
CA MET A 965 14.48 -2.65 -30.64
C MET A 965 13.38 -3.72 -30.50
N LEU A 966 12.17 -3.29 -30.13
CA LEU A 966 11.00 -4.17 -30.12
C LEU A 966 10.34 -4.27 -31.52
N PRO A 967 9.90 -5.46 -31.95
CA PRO A 967 9.32 -5.65 -33.28
C PRO A 967 8.04 -4.83 -33.45
N GLY A 968 8.00 -3.99 -34.49
CA GLY A 968 6.84 -3.12 -34.79
C GLY A 968 6.73 -1.85 -33.94
N LEU A 969 7.68 -1.55 -33.04
CA LEU A 969 7.74 -0.30 -32.29
C LEU A 969 8.98 0.49 -32.70
N ASN A 970 8.78 1.55 -33.50
CA ASN A 970 9.87 2.36 -34.05
C ASN A 970 10.44 3.34 -33.01
N MET A 971 11.16 2.80 -32.02
CA MET A 971 11.81 3.53 -30.93
C MET A 971 13.19 2.92 -30.66
N THR A 972 14.17 3.75 -30.28
CA THR A 972 15.51 3.29 -29.90
C THR A 972 15.50 2.62 -28.52
N GLY A 973 16.52 1.82 -28.19
CA GLY A 973 16.69 1.27 -26.84
C GLY A 973 16.61 2.32 -25.72
N PRO A 974 17.34 3.46 -25.80
CA PRO A 974 17.19 4.56 -24.85
C PRO A 974 15.76 5.14 -24.74
N GLN A 975 15.01 5.21 -25.85
CA GLN A 975 13.60 5.64 -25.80
C GLN A 975 12.68 4.56 -25.18
N LEU A 976 12.96 3.29 -25.43
CA LEU A 976 12.23 2.15 -24.85
C LEU A 976 12.47 2.02 -23.33
N PHE A 977 13.66 2.37 -22.84
CA PHE A 977 13.96 2.48 -21.41
C PHE A 977 13.00 3.46 -20.72
N PHE A 978 12.89 4.70 -21.23
CA PHE A 978 12.02 5.70 -20.62
C PHE A 978 10.54 5.37 -20.80
N LEU A 979 10.15 4.74 -21.91
CA LEU A 979 8.77 4.26 -22.10
C LEU A 979 8.41 3.16 -21.09
N ASN A 980 9.29 2.19 -20.84
CA ASN A 980 9.03 1.14 -19.86
C ASN A 980 8.95 1.71 -18.44
N PHE A 981 9.83 2.64 -18.08
CA PHE A 981 9.74 3.40 -16.82
C PHE A 981 8.39 4.12 -16.69
N GLY A 982 7.93 4.81 -17.75
CA GLY A 982 6.63 5.44 -17.78
C GLY A 982 5.48 4.45 -17.56
N GLN A 983 5.55 3.28 -18.19
CA GLN A 983 4.48 2.27 -18.17
C GLN A 983 4.44 1.40 -16.90
N VAL A 984 5.56 1.27 -16.19
CA VAL A 984 5.61 0.71 -14.82
C VAL A 984 4.69 1.47 -13.86
N TRP A 985 4.47 2.77 -14.08
CA TRP A 985 3.65 3.62 -13.22
C TRP A 985 2.23 3.89 -13.75
N CYS A 986 1.78 3.24 -14.84
CA CYS A 986 0.40 3.37 -15.30
C CYS A 986 -0.59 2.93 -14.22
N GLY A 987 -1.60 3.75 -13.97
CA GLY A 987 -2.67 3.46 -13.02
C GLY A 987 -3.75 4.53 -12.93
N ALA A 988 -4.87 4.16 -12.32
CA ALA A 988 -6.01 5.01 -12.01
C ALA A 988 -6.47 4.77 -10.55
N MET A 989 -7.04 5.78 -9.90
CA MET A 989 -7.48 5.70 -8.50
C MET A 989 -8.80 6.45 -8.30
N ARG A 990 -9.65 5.96 -7.38
CA ARG A 990 -10.92 6.59 -7.04
C ARG A 990 -10.68 7.88 -6.22
N PRO A 991 -11.50 8.94 -6.34
CA PRO A 991 -11.23 10.23 -5.69
C PRO A 991 -11.03 10.16 -4.17
N GLU A 992 -11.75 9.27 -3.49
CA GLU A 992 -11.66 9.00 -2.05
C GLU A 992 -10.29 8.39 -1.71
N ALA A 993 -9.87 7.40 -2.51
CA ALA A 993 -8.58 6.75 -2.38
C ALA A 993 -7.42 7.71 -2.72
N ILE A 994 -7.60 8.63 -3.67
CA ILE A 994 -6.64 9.70 -3.95
C ILE A 994 -6.52 10.62 -2.73
N ARG A 995 -7.63 11.17 -2.21
CA ARG A 995 -7.62 12.02 -1.00
C ARG A 995 -6.95 11.32 0.18
N ASN A 996 -7.27 10.04 0.39
CA ASN A 996 -6.64 9.24 1.44
C ASN A 996 -5.13 9.06 1.22
N LYS A 997 -4.71 8.71 -0.01
CA LYS A 997 -3.29 8.51 -0.36
C LYS A 997 -2.49 9.80 -0.20
N LEU A 998 -3.04 10.96 -0.57
CA LEU A 998 -2.37 12.26 -0.38
C LEU A 998 -2.18 12.64 1.09
N ASN A 999 -3.08 12.22 1.97
CA ASN A 999 -2.97 12.45 3.41
C ASN A 999 -2.08 11.41 4.14
N THR A 1000 -1.81 10.25 3.54
CA THR A 1000 -1.18 9.09 4.23
C THR A 1000 0.14 8.60 3.64
N ALA A 1001 0.39 8.80 2.34
CA ALA A 1001 1.49 8.16 1.63
C ALA A 1001 2.76 9.02 1.62
N ILE A 1002 3.89 8.35 1.79
CA ILE A 1002 5.23 8.90 1.55
C ILE A 1002 5.59 8.91 0.05
N HIS A 1003 4.81 8.24 -0.80
CA HIS A 1003 5.05 8.18 -2.24
C HIS A 1003 4.15 9.16 -3.00
N SER A 1004 4.73 9.90 -3.94
CA SER A 1004 3.97 10.63 -4.96
C SER A 1004 3.08 9.68 -5.80
N PRO A 1005 1.92 10.11 -6.31
CA PRO A 1005 1.12 9.31 -7.25
C PRO A 1005 1.90 9.02 -8.55
N GLY A 1006 1.63 7.88 -9.20
CA GLY A 1006 2.42 7.37 -10.34
C GLY A 1006 2.65 8.40 -11.46
N ARG A 1007 1.60 9.15 -11.83
CA ARG A 1007 1.67 10.29 -12.78
C ARG A 1007 2.81 11.28 -12.45
N TYR A 1008 3.01 11.61 -11.17
CA TYR A 1008 4.03 12.55 -10.72
C TYR A 1008 5.40 11.90 -10.45
N ARG A 1009 5.44 10.58 -10.13
CA ARG A 1009 6.69 9.79 -10.18
C ARG A 1009 7.27 9.73 -11.59
N VAL A 1010 6.42 9.68 -12.63
CA VAL A 1010 6.86 9.80 -14.03
C VAL A 1010 7.23 11.24 -14.37
N ILE A 1011 6.30 12.19 -14.21
CA ILE A 1011 6.49 13.57 -14.68
C ILE A 1011 7.67 14.25 -13.97
N GLY A 1012 7.71 14.25 -12.63
CA GLY A 1012 8.74 14.98 -11.88
C GLY A 1012 10.16 14.48 -12.16
N THR A 1013 10.31 13.16 -12.27
CA THR A 1013 11.59 12.47 -12.50
C THR A 1013 12.11 12.68 -13.91
N LEU A 1014 11.26 12.58 -14.93
CA LEU A 1014 11.65 12.83 -16.32
C LEU A 1014 11.89 14.33 -16.59
N SER A 1015 11.10 15.22 -15.99
CA SER A 1015 11.36 16.67 -16.03
C SER A 1015 12.76 17.03 -15.52
N ASN A 1016 13.28 16.29 -14.53
CA ASN A 1016 14.64 16.49 -13.99
C ASN A 1016 15.75 15.79 -14.80
N SER A 1017 15.41 14.87 -15.70
CA SER A 1017 16.39 14.16 -16.52
C SER A 1017 16.82 15.00 -17.72
N TYR A 1018 18.13 15.20 -17.89
CA TYR A 1018 18.71 15.72 -19.14
C TYR A 1018 18.77 14.63 -20.21
N ASP A 1019 18.96 13.38 -19.79
CA ASP A 1019 19.01 12.22 -20.68
C ASP A 1019 17.66 12.00 -21.39
N PHE A 1020 16.54 12.01 -20.66
CA PHE A 1020 15.20 11.93 -21.23
C PHE A 1020 14.96 13.01 -22.31
N ALA A 1021 15.26 14.26 -21.97
CA ALA A 1021 15.05 15.39 -22.87
C ALA A 1021 15.90 15.30 -24.14
N ARG A 1022 17.08 14.66 -24.08
CA ARG A 1022 17.90 14.36 -25.26
C ARG A 1022 17.28 13.24 -26.11
N GLU A 1023 16.96 12.09 -25.51
CA GLU A 1023 16.45 10.92 -26.28
C GLU A 1023 15.09 11.19 -26.96
N PHE A 1024 14.29 12.12 -26.42
CA PHE A 1024 13.02 12.57 -27.00
C PHE A 1024 13.11 13.93 -27.73
N ASN A 1025 14.29 14.53 -27.84
CA ASN A 1025 14.54 15.82 -28.51
C ASN A 1025 13.66 16.99 -28.00
N CYS A 1026 13.36 17.01 -26.70
CA CYS A 1026 12.46 17.99 -26.10
C CYS A 1026 13.07 19.40 -26.06
N ALA A 1027 12.41 20.37 -26.70
CA ALA A 1027 12.84 21.77 -26.70
C ALA A 1027 12.91 22.35 -25.28
N ALA A 1028 13.92 23.19 -25.00
CA ALA A 1028 14.14 23.73 -23.67
C ALA A 1028 13.02 24.71 -23.26
N GLY A 1029 12.38 24.46 -22.12
CA GLY A 1029 11.20 25.19 -21.65
C GLY A 1029 9.86 24.48 -21.91
N THR A 1030 9.84 23.32 -22.58
CA THR A 1030 8.63 22.45 -22.55
C THR A 1030 8.39 21.89 -21.14
N PRO A 1031 7.17 21.45 -20.79
CA PRO A 1031 6.86 20.96 -19.44
C PRO A 1031 7.76 19.79 -18.97
N MET A 1032 8.14 18.90 -19.89
CA MET A 1032 9.06 17.79 -19.60
C MET A 1032 10.55 18.15 -19.78
N ASN A 1033 10.87 19.37 -20.23
CA ASN A 1033 12.24 19.89 -20.25
C ASN A 1033 12.34 21.32 -19.66
N PRO A 1034 12.02 21.50 -18.36
CA PRO A 1034 12.11 22.79 -17.70
C PRO A 1034 13.56 23.30 -17.61
N GLN A 1035 13.72 24.62 -17.70
CA GLN A 1035 15.03 25.30 -17.64
C GLN A 1035 15.77 25.08 -16.31
N LYS A 1036 15.03 24.85 -15.22
CA LYS A 1036 15.57 24.49 -13.90
C LYS A 1036 15.19 23.05 -13.58
N LYS A 1037 16.17 22.15 -13.62
CA LYS A 1037 16.07 20.75 -13.20
C LYS A 1037 16.65 20.58 -11.79
N CYS A 1038 16.07 19.70 -10.99
CA CYS A 1038 16.58 19.31 -9.68
C CYS A 1038 17.42 18.03 -9.78
N SER A 1039 18.57 17.99 -9.12
CA SER A 1039 19.38 16.78 -8.93
C SER A 1039 20.01 16.82 -7.54
N VAL A 1040 20.00 15.67 -6.87
CA VAL A 1040 20.68 15.41 -5.59
C VAL A 1040 21.79 14.40 -5.89
N TRP A 1041 21.34 13.23 -6.32
CA TRP A 1041 22.10 12.15 -6.95
C TRP A 1041 21.92 12.20 -8.48
#